data_AF-A0A433NLG9-F1
#
_entry.id   AF-A0A433NLG9-F1
#
_cell.length_a   1.000
_cell.length_b   1.000
_cell.length_c   1.000
_cell.angle_alpha   90.00
_cell.angle_beta   90.00
_cell.angle_gamma   90.00
#
_symmetry.space_group_name_H-M   'P 1'
#
loop_
_entity.id
_entity.type
_entity.pdbx_description
1 polymer ?
#
loop_
_entity_poly.entity_id
_entity_poly.type
_entity_poly.pdbx_seq_one_letter_code
_entity_poly.pdbx_strand_id
1 'polypeptide(L)'
;MTDRNYKWERFWYKAGSASRVRPVTLKLLLAEYQDGNKQLPSNQADLYLKGCQRLCRERTELRQQLIKLDEHQCLAVAARIAAISIFTGRPVIWKGIDLDAIPDRDATITVEELIGGNEYFERNGFKNEISVDKDAVIETLSKGFFTRYSNDSADKLVWTHQSYAEFLAAWYIKQQGLALPQVKSLLFHPDGRLVPQLHGTAAWVVYLIPEMFQEIINSDPEVILKGNINTESNEDRSKLVTAILQLCEENKIVSYDLPILTYGAKFYHPNLSQQLKAYIEGINQENELRKLAIYIARVCELKELQSIILSVALDFSQSMEVRQEAAKTICSIADEEIKAQLKPLINENPEDELDTLRGYALKATWPKYLSATELFSVITFPKKSNSFGAYENFLTQDLVKDIQPNDLLIALEWVKERQIWFNQQLRLIDESGTGKGLDSSFRKLIISLIGKGFEFIDYPGVIESLAEIILTAMFEYQRIGGSHLEKLFELGLWNDDEKRYKLLVAISDLLVNGSIPFLQIYFLILAVKAGSYSFLKYTFFKLEYSLINSNLIIDNPTLYTKFYILQIITNKDFLWLINSWKTAIITQHKKVWFNFLLKVFNLQNRDHVEQILLCIINDNIPEFKEAFSFYIDPIELDSEQAKSARNYYYRNLELDAQYIEKNKTQQAEISLKDIIINITQLLDEALDKNLDAWWQLNYWISYKIDNENFYLLEAEVDLEKLPIWQELDFIIRSRIIEAAKNYVYNQISDVEAWMGKAYRSD
;
A
#
# COMPACT_ATOMS: atom_id res chain seq x y z
N MET A 1 -23.17 -5.87 35.18
CA MET A 1 -21.90 -5.56 34.49
C MET A 1 -22.09 -5.22 33.00
N THR A 2 -23.29 -4.79 32.59
CA THR A 2 -23.70 -4.70 31.18
C THR A 2 -23.88 -3.27 30.65
N ASP A 3 -23.60 -2.24 31.44
CA ASP A 3 -23.86 -0.84 31.07
C ASP A 3 -22.59 0.00 30.83
N ARG A 4 -21.40 -0.60 30.99
CA ARG A 4 -20.11 0.07 30.72
C ARG A 4 -19.62 -0.09 29.28
N ASN A 5 -19.91 -1.20 28.61
CA ASN A 5 -19.39 -1.47 27.25
C ASN A 5 -20.08 -0.65 26.14
N TYR A 6 -21.35 -0.29 26.30
CA TYR A 6 -22.11 0.51 25.31
C TYR A 6 -21.63 1.97 25.19
N LYS A 7 -20.94 2.49 26.22
CA LYS A 7 -20.32 3.84 26.18
C LYS A 7 -18.97 3.86 25.45
N TRP A 8 -18.27 2.73 25.38
CA TRP A 8 -16.93 2.64 24.77
C TRP A 8 -16.99 2.57 23.24
N GLU A 9 -17.97 1.87 22.65
CA GLU A 9 -18.11 1.83 21.18
C GLU A 9 -18.50 3.19 20.59
N ARG A 10 -19.39 3.95 21.25
CA ARG A 10 -19.70 5.35 20.86
C ARG A 10 -18.49 6.28 20.98
N PHE A 11 -17.62 6.05 21.98
CA PHE A 11 -16.37 6.80 22.15
C PHE A 11 -15.42 6.52 20.98
N TRP A 12 -15.19 5.26 20.62
CA TRP A 12 -14.32 4.89 19.50
C TRP A 12 -14.90 5.24 18.13
N TYR A 13 -16.22 5.27 17.96
CA TYR A 13 -16.84 5.72 16.71
C TYR A 13 -16.71 7.24 16.51
N LYS A 14 -16.90 8.04 17.58
CA LYS A 14 -16.68 9.50 17.56
C LYS A 14 -15.20 9.90 17.56
N ALA A 15 -14.34 9.16 18.26
CA ALA A 15 -12.91 9.38 18.31
C ALA A 15 -12.21 8.85 17.05
N GLY A 16 -12.69 7.76 16.45
CA GLY A 16 -12.18 7.19 15.21
C GLY A 16 -12.42 8.11 14.01
N SER A 17 -13.61 8.71 13.91
CA SER A 17 -13.91 9.73 12.90
C SER A 17 -13.15 11.05 13.11
N ALA A 18 -12.88 11.44 14.37
CA ALA A 18 -12.10 12.64 14.69
C ALA A 18 -10.57 12.44 14.59
N SER A 19 -10.04 11.25 14.90
CA SER A 19 -8.59 10.97 15.02
C SER A 19 -7.85 10.95 13.69
N ARG A 20 -8.51 10.58 12.59
CA ARG A 20 -7.91 10.57 11.25
C ARG A 20 -7.92 11.93 10.54
N VAL A 21 -8.63 12.92 11.09
CA VAL A 21 -8.86 14.21 10.40
C VAL A 21 -8.50 15.44 11.25
N ARG A 22 -8.59 15.40 12.60
CA ARG A 22 -8.51 16.61 13.46
C ARG A 22 -7.89 16.39 14.85
N PRO A 23 -6.56 16.52 14.98
CA PRO A 23 -5.86 16.40 16.28
C PRO A 23 -6.39 17.36 17.38
N VAL A 24 -6.83 18.57 17.01
CA VAL A 24 -7.36 19.57 17.96
C VAL A 24 -8.71 19.17 18.55
N THR A 25 -9.63 18.67 17.74
CA THR A 25 -10.95 18.22 18.23
C THR A 25 -10.80 17.02 19.17
N LEU A 26 -9.89 16.10 18.86
CA LEU A 26 -9.54 14.98 19.73
C LEU A 26 -8.93 15.47 21.06
N LYS A 27 -7.98 16.42 21.01
CA LYS A 27 -7.38 17.02 22.21
C LYS A 27 -8.44 17.66 23.11
N LEU A 28 -9.41 18.38 22.54
CA LEU A 28 -10.53 18.97 23.28
C LEU A 28 -11.43 17.89 23.91
N LEU A 29 -11.77 16.82 23.16
CA LEU A 29 -12.59 15.71 23.67
C LEU A 29 -11.93 15.00 24.84
N LEU A 30 -10.62 14.73 24.75
CA LEU A 30 -9.85 14.09 25.81
C LEU A 30 -9.77 14.98 27.04
N ALA A 31 -9.51 16.28 26.85
CA ALA A 31 -9.45 17.26 27.93
C ALA A 31 -10.79 17.39 28.66
N GLU A 32 -11.91 17.51 27.94
CA GLU A 32 -13.25 17.61 28.52
C GLU A 32 -13.67 16.32 29.24
N TYR A 33 -13.30 15.16 28.70
CA TYR A 33 -13.60 13.87 29.33
C TYR A 33 -12.84 13.68 30.66
N GLN A 34 -11.60 14.17 30.74
CA GLN A 34 -10.77 14.11 31.95
C GLN A 34 -11.29 15.07 33.04
N ASP A 35 -11.68 16.28 32.67
CA ASP A 35 -12.11 17.32 33.62
C ASP A 35 -13.60 17.23 34.02
N GLY A 36 -14.46 16.75 33.11
CA GLY A 36 -15.93 16.79 33.25
C GLY A 36 -16.57 15.46 33.64
N ASN A 37 -16.31 14.92 34.85
CA ASN A 37 -17.01 13.74 35.40
C ASN A 37 -17.21 12.55 34.41
N LYS A 38 -16.32 12.38 33.42
CA LYS A 38 -16.42 11.37 32.34
C LYS A 38 -17.67 11.51 31.44
N GLN A 39 -18.20 12.71 31.26
CA GLN A 39 -19.30 13.00 30.33
C GLN A 39 -18.76 13.69 29.07
N LEU A 40 -19.28 13.30 27.90
CA LEU A 40 -18.96 13.96 26.64
C LEU A 40 -19.94 15.11 26.41
N PRO A 41 -19.51 16.22 25.78
CA PRO A 41 -20.42 17.31 25.43
C PRO A 41 -21.52 16.83 24.48
N SER A 42 -22.69 17.47 24.61
CA SER A 42 -23.89 17.20 23.83
C SER A 42 -23.65 17.37 22.33
N ASN A 43 -22.87 18.39 21.96
CA ASN A 43 -22.62 18.73 20.57
C ASN A 43 -21.22 19.38 20.35
N GLN A 44 -20.86 19.61 19.08
CA GLN A 44 -19.52 20.06 18.70
C GLN A 44 -19.26 21.55 19.01
N ALA A 45 -20.28 22.42 18.94
CA ALA A 45 -20.10 23.82 19.33
C ALA A 45 -19.87 23.97 20.83
N ASP A 46 -20.58 23.19 21.66
CA ASP A 46 -20.35 23.17 23.11
C ASP A 46 -18.91 22.78 23.44
N LEU A 47 -18.36 21.79 22.72
CA LEU A 47 -16.97 21.36 22.85
C LEU A 47 -16.00 22.51 22.50
N TYR A 48 -16.22 23.19 21.37
CA TYR A 48 -15.36 24.29 20.94
C TYR A 48 -15.49 25.52 21.84
N LEU A 49 -16.70 25.84 22.30
CA LEU A 49 -16.95 26.92 23.25
C LEU A 49 -16.19 26.68 24.56
N LYS A 50 -16.31 25.48 25.13
CA LYS A 50 -15.57 25.07 26.33
C LYS A 50 -14.06 25.05 26.11
N GLY A 51 -13.62 24.63 24.94
CA GLY A 51 -12.22 24.71 24.53
C GLY A 51 -11.69 26.14 24.53
N CYS A 52 -12.45 27.08 23.94
CA CYS A 52 -12.09 28.50 23.94
C CYS A 52 -12.11 29.09 25.36
N GLN A 53 -13.11 28.76 26.16
CA GLN A 53 -13.20 29.12 27.57
C GLN A 53 -11.98 28.66 28.38
N ARG A 54 -11.48 27.45 28.13
CA ARG A 54 -10.23 26.95 28.73
C ARG A 54 -9.02 27.78 28.29
N LEU A 55 -8.93 28.14 27.02
CA LEU A 55 -7.84 29.00 26.51
C LEU A 55 -7.86 30.40 27.14
N CYS A 56 -9.03 30.93 27.52
CA CYS A 56 -9.13 32.17 28.31
C CYS A 56 -8.49 32.02 29.72
N ARG A 57 -8.43 30.81 30.26
CA ARG A 57 -7.83 30.49 31.57
C ARG A 57 -6.35 30.13 31.46
N GLU A 58 -5.93 29.52 30.35
CA GLU A 58 -4.55 29.12 30.08
C GLU A 58 -3.63 30.34 29.92
N ARG A 59 -2.49 30.31 30.61
CA ARG A 59 -1.53 31.42 30.71
C ARG A 59 -0.24 31.06 30.00
N THR A 60 0.29 31.96 29.18
CA THR A 60 1.67 31.87 28.71
C THR A 60 2.59 32.30 29.86
N GLU A 61 3.55 31.46 30.26
CA GLU A 61 4.33 31.49 31.53
C GLU A 61 5.02 32.82 31.91
N LEU A 62 5.07 33.82 31.02
CA LEU A 62 5.88 35.03 31.19
C LEU A 62 5.20 36.24 31.85
N ARG A 63 3.88 36.26 32.11
CA ARG A 63 3.21 37.54 32.47
C ARG A 63 2.12 37.39 33.54
N GLN A 64 2.55 37.40 34.82
CA GLN A 64 1.70 37.26 36.01
C GLN A 64 1.02 38.57 36.50
N GLN A 65 1.24 39.73 35.87
CA GLN A 65 0.96 41.04 36.50
C GLN A 65 -0.29 41.81 36.01
N LEU A 66 -1.07 41.30 35.05
CA LEU A 66 -2.28 41.98 34.55
C LEU A 66 -3.46 41.02 34.61
N ILE A 67 -4.27 41.11 35.67
CA ILE A 67 -5.55 40.37 35.77
C ILE A 67 -6.65 41.40 35.92
N LYS A 68 -7.43 41.61 34.85
CA LYS A 68 -8.62 42.45 34.87
C LYS A 68 -9.83 41.73 34.26
N LEU A 69 -9.63 40.92 33.22
CA LEU A 69 -10.74 40.27 32.51
C LEU A 69 -11.13 38.91 33.12
N ASP A 70 -12.43 38.71 33.30
CA ASP A 70 -12.98 37.37 33.50
C ASP A 70 -13.07 36.58 32.19
N GLU A 71 -13.39 35.28 32.30
CA GLU A 71 -13.46 34.36 31.16
C GLU A 71 -14.46 34.78 30.09
N HIS A 72 -15.61 35.33 30.48
CA HIS A 72 -16.65 35.74 29.54
C HIS A 72 -16.25 37.03 28.81
N GLN A 73 -15.65 37.97 29.54
CA GLN A 73 -15.10 39.20 28.97
C GLN A 73 -13.96 38.88 27.98
N CYS A 74 -13.03 38.02 28.39
CA CYS A 74 -11.94 37.57 27.54
C CYS A 74 -12.44 36.88 26.26
N LEU A 75 -13.47 36.04 26.37
CA LEU A 75 -14.06 35.36 25.23
C LEU A 75 -14.72 36.35 24.26
N ALA A 76 -15.42 37.36 24.76
CA ALA A 76 -16.04 38.41 23.94
C ALA A 76 -15.00 39.20 23.14
N VAL A 77 -13.90 39.60 23.79
CA VAL A 77 -12.79 40.30 23.13
C VAL A 77 -12.10 39.38 22.11
N ALA A 78 -11.84 38.12 22.46
CA ALA A 78 -11.25 37.14 21.54
C ALA A 78 -12.12 36.91 20.30
N ALA A 79 -13.45 36.86 20.47
CA ALA A 79 -14.40 36.72 19.38
C ALA A 79 -14.39 37.91 18.42
N ARG A 80 -14.29 39.15 18.92
CA ARG A 80 -14.09 40.33 18.07
C ARG A 80 -12.79 40.19 17.26
N ILE A 81 -11.68 39.87 17.92
CA ILE A 81 -10.38 39.73 17.24
C ILE A 81 -10.48 38.66 16.14
N ALA A 82 -11.17 37.55 16.41
CA ALA A 82 -11.43 36.49 15.44
C ALA A 82 -12.25 36.99 14.25
N ALA A 83 -13.35 37.70 14.49
CA ALA A 83 -14.19 38.24 13.43
C ALA A 83 -13.42 39.20 12.52
N ILE A 84 -12.66 40.15 13.09
CA ILE A 84 -11.85 41.09 12.31
C ILE A 84 -10.78 40.33 11.53
N SER A 85 -10.07 39.40 12.17
CA SER A 85 -9.01 38.61 11.55
C SER A 85 -9.51 37.77 10.36
N ILE A 86 -10.61 37.04 10.54
CA ILE A 86 -11.20 36.16 9.53
C ILE A 86 -11.83 36.95 8.39
N PHE A 87 -12.71 37.90 8.67
CA PHE A 87 -13.49 38.58 7.62
C PHE A 87 -12.71 39.65 6.86
N THR A 88 -11.61 40.17 7.43
CA THR A 88 -10.69 41.05 6.68
C THR A 88 -9.58 40.29 5.96
N GLY A 89 -9.43 38.98 6.20
CA GLY A 89 -8.35 38.18 5.63
C GLY A 89 -6.97 38.53 6.21
N ARG A 90 -6.91 39.07 7.43
CA ARG A 90 -5.69 39.54 8.09
C ARG A 90 -5.35 38.65 9.30
N PRO A 91 -4.55 37.59 9.12
CA PRO A 91 -4.31 36.59 10.17
C PRO A 91 -3.27 37.02 11.21
N VAL A 92 -2.47 38.05 10.92
CA VAL A 92 -1.37 38.49 11.79
C VAL A 92 -1.81 39.66 12.66
N ILE A 93 -1.47 39.61 13.95
CA ILE A 93 -1.74 40.68 14.91
C ILE A 93 -0.41 41.29 15.36
N TRP A 94 -0.27 42.59 15.17
CA TRP A 94 0.88 43.37 15.60
C TRP A 94 0.58 44.10 16.90
N LYS A 95 1.35 43.81 17.94
CA LYS A 95 1.28 44.51 19.25
C LYS A 95 2.45 45.46 19.51
N GLY A 96 3.39 45.57 18.56
CA GLY A 96 4.54 46.45 18.67
C GLY A 96 4.14 47.91 18.57
N ILE A 97 4.94 48.79 19.19
CA ILE A 97 4.69 50.24 19.16
C ILE A 97 5.16 50.85 17.83
N ASP A 98 6.15 50.21 17.19
CA ASP A 98 6.71 50.66 15.92
C ASP A 98 5.84 50.20 14.74
N LEU A 99 5.13 51.15 14.12
CA LEU A 99 4.27 50.90 12.95
C LEU A 99 5.05 50.80 11.64
N ASP A 100 6.31 51.23 11.62
CA ASP A 100 7.19 51.15 10.44
C ASP A 100 7.87 49.77 10.35
N ALA A 101 7.87 49.02 11.46
CA ALA A 101 8.34 47.63 11.53
C ALA A 101 7.28 46.59 11.10
N ILE A 102 6.09 47.02 10.66
CA ILE A 102 5.04 46.12 10.15
C ILE A 102 5.47 45.60 8.77
N PRO A 103 5.70 44.28 8.58
CA PRO A 103 6.25 43.75 7.33
C PRO A 103 5.26 43.80 6.17
N ASP A 104 4.00 43.52 6.46
CA ASP A 104 2.90 43.47 5.50
C ASP A 104 1.68 44.12 6.15
N ARG A 105 1.40 45.37 5.77
CA ARG A 105 0.27 46.13 6.32
C ARG A 105 -1.08 45.57 5.87
N ASP A 106 -1.14 44.93 4.72
CA ASP A 106 -2.39 44.42 4.17
C ASP A 106 -2.82 43.12 4.85
N ALA A 107 -1.88 42.34 5.39
CA ALA A 107 -2.15 41.09 6.13
C ALA A 107 -2.13 41.24 7.67
N THR A 108 -1.87 42.44 8.19
CA THR A 108 -1.64 42.68 9.63
C THR A 108 -2.71 43.59 10.25
N ILE A 109 -3.20 43.23 11.43
CA ILE A 109 -4.08 44.03 12.27
C ILE A 109 -3.28 44.63 13.42
N THR A 110 -3.43 45.93 13.67
CA THR A 110 -2.80 46.59 14.82
C THR A 110 -3.72 46.57 16.04
N VAL A 111 -3.17 46.73 17.24
CA VAL A 111 -3.98 46.85 18.46
C VAL A 111 -4.93 48.04 18.39
N GLU A 112 -4.51 49.13 17.76
CA GLU A 112 -5.29 50.34 17.57
C GLU A 112 -6.54 50.13 16.69
N GLU A 113 -6.52 49.14 15.77
CA GLU A 113 -7.70 48.75 14.98
C GLU A 113 -8.68 47.85 15.75
N LEU A 114 -8.24 47.21 16.83
CA LEU A 114 -9.05 46.28 17.63
C LEU A 114 -9.83 46.97 18.76
N ILE A 115 -9.37 48.14 19.19
CA ILE A 115 -9.95 48.91 20.30
C ILE A 115 -11.17 49.73 19.86
N GLY A 116 -12.07 49.99 20.80
CA GLY A 116 -13.19 50.92 20.65
C GLY A 116 -14.57 50.27 20.89
N GLY A 117 -15.53 51.07 21.33
CA GLY A 117 -16.89 50.60 21.64
C GLY A 117 -16.93 49.54 22.75
N ASN A 118 -18.05 48.82 22.80
CA ASN A 118 -18.32 47.77 23.79
C ASN A 118 -18.64 46.46 23.09
N GLU A 119 -18.31 45.34 23.75
CA GLU A 119 -18.77 44.01 23.38
C GLU A 119 -19.77 43.48 24.40
N TYR A 120 -20.74 42.71 23.93
CA TYR A 120 -21.78 42.12 24.78
C TYR A 120 -21.52 40.64 25.02
N PHE A 121 -21.78 40.20 26.24
CA PHE A 121 -21.69 38.79 26.62
C PHE A 121 -22.76 38.42 27.63
N GLU A 122 -23.11 37.14 27.68
CA GLU A 122 -24.05 36.64 28.68
C GLU A 122 -23.30 36.07 29.89
N ARG A 123 -23.78 36.44 31.07
CA ARG A 123 -23.30 35.89 32.34
C ARG A 123 -24.48 35.74 33.29
N ASN A 124 -24.66 34.53 33.83
CA ASN A 124 -25.77 34.19 34.73
C ASN A 124 -27.17 34.54 34.17
N GLY A 125 -27.34 34.46 32.84
CA GLY A 125 -28.60 34.79 32.16
C GLY A 125 -28.85 36.29 31.93
N PHE A 126 -27.90 37.15 32.26
CA PHE A 126 -27.98 38.59 32.01
C PHE A 126 -27.01 39.02 30.91
N LYS A 127 -27.47 39.93 30.04
CA LYS A 127 -26.62 40.59 29.05
C LYS A 127 -25.76 41.64 29.76
N ASN A 128 -24.46 41.46 29.67
CA ASN A 128 -23.44 42.36 30.21
C ASN A 128 -22.65 42.96 29.06
N GLU A 129 -21.90 44.03 29.34
CA GLU A 129 -21.01 44.66 28.38
C GLU A 129 -19.58 44.80 28.93
N ILE A 130 -18.61 44.82 28.02
CA ILE A 130 -17.21 45.11 28.30
C ILE A 130 -16.71 46.16 27.30
N SER A 131 -16.07 47.22 27.79
CA SER A 131 -15.39 48.16 26.92
C SER A 131 -14.12 47.53 26.36
N VAL A 132 -13.92 47.61 25.05
CA VAL A 132 -12.73 47.04 24.40
C VAL A 132 -11.65 48.10 24.33
N ASP A 133 -10.97 48.30 25.46
CA ASP A 133 -9.81 49.19 25.58
C ASP A 133 -8.49 48.46 25.26
N LYS A 134 -7.39 49.22 25.25
CA LYS A 134 -6.06 48.68 24.95
C LYS A 134 -5.64 47.59 25.95
N ASP A 135 -5.98 47.76 27.22
CA ASP A 135 -5.66 46.78 28.27
C ASP A 135 -6.40 45.46 28.02
N ALA A 136 -7.69 45.52 27.67
CA ALA A 136 -8.51 44.34 27.38
C ALA A 136 -7.99 43.55 26.17
N VAL A 137 -7.60 44.26 25.09
CA VAL A 137 -7.01 43.63 23.90
C VAL A 137 -5.66 42.99 24.25
N ILE A 138 -4.76 43.72 24.90
CA ILE A 138 -3.43 43.21 25.27
C ILE A 138 -3.53 42.02 26.24
N GLU A 139 -4.45 42.07 27.21
CA GLU A 139 -4.70 40.94 28.11
C GLU A 139 -5.19 39.72 27.33
N THR A 140 -6.12 39.89 26.40
CA THR A 140 -6.65 38.79 25.56
C THR A 140 -5.58 38.18 24.65
N LEU A 141 -4.71 39.01 24.07
CA LEU A 141 -3.57 38.58 23.25
C LEU A 141 -2.51 37.80 24.04
N SER A 142 -2.58 37.81 25.37
CA SER A 142 -1.67 37.04 26.24
C SER A 142 -2.18 35.65 26.61
N LYS A 143 -3.41 35.29 26.19
CA LYS A 143 -4.06 33.99 26.48
C LYS A 143 -3.69 32.93 25.44
N GLY A 144 -4.09 31.68 25.68
CA GLY A 144 -3.74 30.51 24.84
C GLY A 144 -4.24 30.52 23.39
N PHE A 145 -5.04 31.52 22.98
CA PHE A 145 -5.50 31.69 21.60
C PHE A 145 -4.40 32.06 20.62
N PHE A 146 -3.30 32.65 21.09
CA PHE A 146 -2.28 33.23 20.24
C PHE A 146 -0.90 32.64 20.52
N THR A 147 -0.13 32.47 19.45
CA THR A 147 1.29 32.09 19.50
C THR A 147 2.12 33.12 18.73
N ARG A 148 3.44 33.12 18.97
CA ARG A 148 4.36 33.98 18.23
C ARG A 148 4.53 33.46 16.82
N TYR A 149 4.54 34.36 15.84
CA TYR A 149 4.73 33.99 14.43
C TYR A 149 6.12 33.41 14.15
N SER A 150 7.15 33.94 14.82
CA SER A 150 8.52 33.44 14.75
C SER A 150 9.29 33.76 16.04
N ASN A 151 10.42 33.07 16.26
CA ASN A 151 11.27 33.30 17.44
C ASN A 151 11.88 34.72 17.48
N ASP A 152 11.97 35.40 16.33
CA ASP A 152 12.69 36.68 16.19
C ASP A 152 11.84 37.93 16.49
N SER A 153 10.51 37.81 16.59
CA SER A 153 9.66 38.98 16.86
C SER A 153 8.56 38.69 17.87
N ALA A 154 8.79 39.11 19.12
CA ALA A 154 7.83 38.94 20.20
C ALA A 154 6.51 39.70 19.97
N ASP A 155 6.49 40.63 19.01
CA ASP A 155 5.39 41.54 18.68
C ASP A 155 4.45 41.07 17.56
N LYS A 156 4.80 39.95 16.89
CA LYS A 156 3.93 39.30 15.89
C LYS A 156 3.22 38.11 16.50
N LEU A 157 1.90 38.16 16.52
CA LEU A 157 1.04 37.09 17.01
C LEU A 157 0.17 36.53 15.88
N VAL A 158 -0.07 35.22 15.93
CA VAL A 158 -1.04 34.51 15.08
C VAL A 158 -1.87 33.57 15.94
N TRP A 159 -3.00 33.13 15.41
CA TRP A 159 -3.84 32.13 16.08
C TRP A 159 -3.08 30.83 16.29
N THR A 160 -3.14 30.29 17.51
CA THR A 160 -2.58 28.97 17.85
C THR A 160 -3.15 27.88 16.96
N HIS A 161 -4.43 28.01 16.56
CA HIS A 161 -5.05 27.13 15.57
C HIS A 161 -6.19 27.84 14.83
N GLN A 162 -6.23 27.70 13.50
CA GLN A 162 -7.22 28.32 12.62
C GLN A 162 -8.67 28.00 13.04
N SER A 163 -8.94 26.76 13.46
CA SER A 163 -10.30 26.35 13.83
C SER A 163 -10.89 27.12 15.03
N TYR A 164 -10.07 27.67 15.92
CA TYR A 164 -10.56 28.52 17.00
C TYR A 164 -10.98 29.89 16.46
N ALA A 165 -10.19 30.47 15.55
CA ALA A 165 -10.51 31.73 14.89
C ALA A 165 -11.83 31.61 14.09
N GLU A 166 -11.97 30.54 13.29
CA GLU A 166 -13.19 30.29 12.50
C GLU A 166 -14.42 30.11 13.39
N PHE A 167 -14.31 29.33 14.47
CA PHE A 167 -15.42 29.14 15.42
C PHE A 167 -15.80 30.44 16.11
N LEU A 168 -14.82 31.19 16.62
CA LEU A 168 -15.04 32.44 17.35
C LEU A 168 -15.59 33.55 16.44
N ALA A 169 -15.18 33.60 15.16
CA ALA A 169 -15.74 34.52 14.17
C ALA A 169 -17.22 34.21 13.90
N ALA A 170 -17.59 32.94 13.75
CA ALA A 170 -18.99 32.54 13.59
C ALA A 170 -19.80 32.78 14.88
N TRP A 171 -19.21 32.53 16.05
CA TRP A 171 -19.81 32.81 17.35
C TRP A 171 -20.06 34.32 17.56
N TYR A 172 -19.12 35.16 17.11
CA TYR A 172 -19.27 36.61 17.13
C TYR A 172 -20.49 37.07 16.31
N ILE A 173 -20.66 36.55 15.09
CA ILE A 173 -21.84 36.84 14.24
C ILE A 173 -23.14 36.53 15.01
N LYS A 174 -23.21 35.35 15.65
CA LYS A 174 -24.38 34.94 16.43
C LYS A 174 -24.64 35.86 17.61
N GLN A 175 -23.61 36.20 18.39
CA GLN A 175 -23.78 37.05 19.57
C GLN A 175 -24.17 38.49 19.26
N GLN A 176 -23.69 39.04 18.14
CA GLN A 176 -24.14 40.35 17.69
C GLN A 176 -25.56 40.33 17.12
N GLY A 177 -26.11 39.15 16.82
CA GLY A 177 -27.43 39.00 16.22
C GLY A 177 -27.51 39.65 14.84
N LEU A 178 -26.46 39.50 14.02
CA LEU A 178 -26.42 40.08 12.68
C LEU A 178 -27.58 39.54 11.82
N ALA A 179 -28.20 40.41 11.03
CA ALA A 179 -29.26 40.01 10.12
C ALA A 179 -28.70 39.12 8.99
N LEU A 180 -29.47 38.13 8.52
CA LEU A 180 -29.02 37.18 7.49
C LEU A 180 -28.41 37.84 6.23
N PRO A 181 -28.93 38.97 5.70
CA PRO A 181 -28.28 39.65 4.57
C PRO A 181 -26.87 40.16 4.87
N GLN A 182 -26.61 40.59 6.12
CA GLN A 182 -25.27 41.03 6.55
C GLN A 182 -24.32 39.84 6.67
N VAL A 183 -24.79 38.74 7.26
CA VAL A 183 -24.02 37.49 7.31
C VAL A 183 -23.66 37.01 5.91
N LYS A 184 -24.62 37.10 4.98
CA LYS A 184 -24.40 36.76 3.57
C LYS A 184 -23.32 37.64 2.95
N SER A 185 -23.36 38.96 3.18
CA SER A 185 -22.35 39.88 2.65
C SER A 185 -20.92 39.64 3.17
N LEU A 186 -20.76 38.96 4.31
CA LEU A 186 -19.45 38.58 4.85
C LEU A 186 -18.93 37.26 4.28
N LEU A 187 -19.81 36.32 3.97
CA LEU A 187 -19.43 34.96 3.56
C LEU A 187 -19.34 34.78 2.03
N PHE A 188 -20.17 35.53 1.30
CA PHE A 188 -20.33 35.37 -0.13
C PHE A 188 -19.67 36.50 -0.90
N HIS A 189 -19.01 36.14 -1.99
CA HIS A 189 -18.55 37.10 -2.98
C HIS A 189 -19.77 37.66 -3.76
N PRO A 190 -19.71 38.89 -4.32
CA PRO A 190 -20.82 39.49 -5.06
C PRO A 190 -21.35 38.68 -6.27
N ASP A 191 -20.58 37.70 -6.76
CA ASP A 191 -21.01 36.75 -7.79
C ASP A 191 -21.90 35.61 -7.24
N GLY A 192 -22.17 35.60 -5.93
CA GLY A 192 -23.03 34.65 -5.24
C GLY A 192 -22.33 33.39 -4.75
N ARG A 193 -21.02 33.23 -4.98
CA ARG A 193 -20.26 32.05 -4.50
C ARG A 193 -19.72 32.27 -3.09
N LEU A 194 -19.60 31.19 -2.34
CA LEU A 194 -18.95 31.23 -1.03
C LEU A 194 -17.45 31.50 -1.22
N VAL A 195 -16.88 32.38 -0.40
CA VAL A 195 -15.45 32.69 -0.47
C VAL A 195 -14.65 31.46 0.02
N PRO A 196 -13.70 30.91 -0.77
CA PRO A 196 -12.97 29.68 -0.42
C PRO A 196 -12.29 29.71 0.96
N GLN A 197 -11.69 30.85 1.32
CA GLN A 197 -11.01 31.03 2.61
C GLN A 197 -11.98 31.00 3.80
N LEU A 198 -13.29 31.20 3.57
CA LEU A 198 -14.32 31.25 4.59
C LEU A 198 -15.09 29.94 4.74
N HIS A 199 -14.75 28.87 4.01
CA HIS A 199 -15.44 27.59 4.09
C HIS A 199 -15.51 27.01 5.52
N GLY A 200 -14.41 27.11 6.28
CA GLY A 200 -14.37 26.67 7.68
C GLY A 200 -15.29 27.48 8.59
N THR A 201 -15.27 28.81 8.44
CA THR A 201 -16.15 29.74 9.17
C THR A 201 -17.61 29.56 8.81
N ALA A 202 -17.92 29.42 7.52
CA ALA A 202 -19.27 29.21 7.01
C ALA A 202 -19.89 27.93 7.57
N ALA A 203 -19.07 26.89 7.76
CA ALA A 203 -19.51 25.66 8.41
C ALA A 203 -19.95 25.89 9.86
N TRP A 204 -19.22 26.72 10.62
CA TRP A 204 -19.63 27.11 11.97
C TRP A 204 -20.83 28.05 11.98
N VAL A 205 -20.96 28.94 10.99
CA VAL A 205 -22.13 29.83 10.86
C VAL A 205 -23.39 29.01 10.66
N VAL A 206 -23.39 28.03 9.74
CA VAL A 206 -24.54 27.14 9.55
C VAL A 206 -24.89 26.37 10.82
N TYR A 207 -23.88 25.92 11.55
CA TYR A 207 -24.09 25.23 12.82
C TYR A 207 -24.76 26.13 13.88
N LEU A 208 -24.35 27.40 13.94
CA LEU A 208 -24.80 28.36 14.94
C LEU A 208 -26.08 29.10 14.56
N ILE A 209 -26.33 29.25 13.25
CA ILE A 209 -27.42 29.96 12.58
C ILE A 209 -27.97 29.05 11.47
N PRO A 210 -28.83 28.06 11.81
CA PRO A 210 -29.33 27.05 10.88
C PRO A 210 -30.03 27.62 9.65
N GLU A 211 -30.58 28.84 9.74
CA GLU A 211 -31.23 29.55 8.64
C GLU A 211 -30.27 29.79 7.46
N MET A 212 -28.96 29.83 7.70
CA MET A 212 -27.94 30.00 6.65
C MET A 212 -27.69 28.72 5.84
N PHE A 213 -28.18 27.56 6.30
CA PHE A 213 -28.00 26.29 5.59
C PHE A 213 -28.56 26.33 4.17
N GLN A 214 -29.77 26.88 3.99
CA GLN A 214 -30.42 26.99 2.69
C GLN A 214 -29.71 27.96 1.75
N GLU A 215 -29.06 29.00 2.28
CA GLU A 215 -28.28 29.92 1.45
C GLU A 215 -27.00 29.26 0.94
N ILE A 216 -26.30 28.49 1.79
CA ILE A 216 -25.09 27.76 1.39
C ILE A 216 -25.42 26.62 0.41
N ILE A 217 -26.48 25.84 0.64
CA ILE A 217 -26.81 24.71 -0.23
C ILE A 217 -27.17 25.14 -1.66
N ASN A 218 -27.78 26.32 -1.80
CA ASN A 218 -28.21 26.86 -3.10
C ASN A 218 -27.06 27.50 -3.89
N SER A 219 -25.96 27.83 -3.22
CA SER A 219 -24.83 28.57 -3.81
C SER A 219 -23.60 27.69 -3.98
N ASP A 220 -23.23 26.93 -2.95
CA ASP A 220 -22.07 26.04 -2.91
C ASP A 220 -22.32 24.82 -2.00
N PRO A 221 -23.09 23.82 -2.47
CA PRO A 221 -23.36 22.60 -1.70
C PRO A 221 -22.12 21.72 -1.52
N GLU A 222 -21.06 21.89 -2.32
CA GLU A 222 -19.80 21.15 -2.12
C GLU A 222 -19.14 21.49 -0.78
N VAL A 223 -19.32 22.71 -0.28
CA VAL A 223 -18.81 23.14 1.03
C VAL A 223 -19.42 22.31 2.16
N ILE A 224 -20.68 21.89 2.02
CA ILE A 224 -21.34 21.01 2.98
C ILE A 224 -20.72 19.62 2.93
N LEU A 225 -20.34 19.13 1.74
CA LEU A 225 -19.64 17.87 1.58
C LEU A 225 -18.20 17.93 2.10
N LYS A 226 -17.40 18.91 1.69
CA LYS A 226 -15.98 19.05 2.05
C LYS A 226 -15.78 19.55 3.50
N GLY A 227 -16.72 20.35 4.02
CA GLY A 227 -16.69 20.91 5.37
C GLY A 227 -17.27 19.99 6.45
N ASN A 228 -17.28 20.39 7.72
CA ASN A 228 -17.89 19.61 8.83
C ASN A 228 -19.30 20.09 9.14
N ILE A 229 -20.01 20.50 8.11
CA ILE A 229 -21.41 20.83 8.25
C ILE A 229 -22.13 19.50 8.42
N ASN A 230 -22.52 19.19 9.66
CA ASN A 230 -23.37 18.04 9.93
C ASN A 230 -24.78 18.37 9.45
N THR A 231 -25.29 17.59 8.52
CA THR A 231 -26.71 17.56 8.18
C THR A 231 -27.46 16.81 9.28
N GLU A 232 -28.00 17.55 10.25
CA GLU A 232 -28.66 16.98 11.43
C GLU A 232 -30.05 16.41 11.10
N SER A 233 -30.77 17.01 10.14
CA SER A 233 -32.10 16.56 9.73
C SER A 233 -32.09 15.70 8.47
N ASN A 234 -33.03 14.76 8.38
CA ASN A 234 -33.26 13.98 7.16
C ASN A 234 -33.68 14.86 5.97
N GLU A 235 -34.34 15.99 6.24
CA GLU A 235 -34.76 16.95 5.22
C GLU A 235 -33.55 17.66 4.59
N ASP A 236 -32.59 18.09 5.41
CA ASP A 236 -31.37 18.75 4.95
C ASP A 236 -30.50 17.81 4.12
N ARG A 237 -30.44 16.52 4.50
CA ARG A 237 -29.75 15.48 3.71
C ARG A 237 -30.40 15.28 2.36
N SER A 238 -31.74 15.22 2.31
CA SER A 238 -32.46 15.06 1.06
C SER A 238 -32.26 16.27 0.13
N LYS A 239 -32.29 17.49 0.68
CA LYS A 239 -31.98 18.72 -0.08
C LYS A 239 -30.54 18.74 -0.59
N LEU A 240 -29.57 18.27 0.21
CA LEU A 240 -28.17 18.17 -0.19
C LEU A 240 -27.99 17.22 -1.37
N VAL A 241 -28.61 16.04 -1.32
CA VAL A 241 -28.60 15.09 -2.43
C VAL A 241 -29.19 15.72 -3.70
N THR A 242 -30.32 16.42 -3.59
CA THR A 242 -30.92 17.13 -4.74
C THR A 242 -29.98 18.17 -5.31
N ALA A 243 -29.38 19.03 -4.48
CA ALA A 243 -28.49 20.10 -4.92
C ALA A 243 -27.24 19.54 -5.63
N ILE A 244 -26.67 18.46 -5.12
CA ILE A 244 -25.50 17.80 -5.72
C ILE A 244 -25.85 17.13 -7.05
N LEU A 245 -26.99 16.44 -7.15
CA LEU A 245 -27.45 15.88 -8.42
C LEU A 245 -27.71 16.99 -9.45
N GLN A 246 -28.32 18.10 -9.05
CA GLN A 246 -28.57 19.24 -9.94
C GLN A 246 -27.27 19.89 -10.44
N LEU A 247 -26.26 20.07 -9.58
CA LEU A 247 -24.96 20.58 -10.04
C LEU A 247 -24.30 19.67 -11.08
N CYS A 248 -24.47 18.35 -10.93
CA CYS A 248 -23.95 17.39 -11.90
C CYS A 248 -24.70 17.50 -13.23
N GLU A 249 -26.03 17.61 -13.19
CA GLU A 249 -26.87 17.87 -14.37
C GLU A 249 -26.52 19.19 -15.08
N GLU A 250 -26.12 20.21 -14.31
CA GLU A 250 -25.64 21.50 -14.84
C GLU A 250 -24.17 21.47 -15.29
N ASN A 251 -23.50 20.31 -15.30
CA ASN A 251 -22.09 20.13 -15.65
C ASN A 251 -21.11 21.02 -14.82
N LYS A 252 -21.50 21.39 -13.60
CA LYS A 252 -20.68 22.19 -12.68
C LYS A 252 -19.76 21.34 -11.81
N ILE A 253 -20.03 20.05 -11.70
CA ILE A 253 -19.24 19.07 -10.95
C ILE A 253 -19.12 17.77 -11.75
N VAL A 254 -17.96 17.12 -11.68
CA VAL A 254 -17.76 15.77 -12.24
C VAL A 254 -17.83 14.76 -11.11
N SER A 255 -18.42 13.59 -11.35
CA SER A 255 -18.59 12.53 -10.33
C SER A 255 -17.28 12.11 -9.64
N TYR A 256 -16.14 12.22 -10.33
CA TYR A 256 -14.80 11.91 -9.81
C TYR A 256 -14.19 13.02 -8.93
N ASP A 257 -14.73 14.24 -8.95
CA ASP A 257 -14.24 15.37 -8.14
C ASP A 257 -14.72 15.30 -6.68
N LEU A 258 -15.64 14.38 -6.37
CA LEU A 258 -16.16 14.16 -5.02
C LEU A 258 -15.24 13.20 -4.25
N PRO A 259 -14.59 13.64 -3.14
CA PRO A 259 -13.67 12.79 -2.38
C PRO A 259 -14.31 11.46 -1.94
N ILE A 260 -13.63 10.35 -2.26
CA ILE A 260 -14.23 9.07 -2.63
C ILE A 260 -14.78 8.19 -1.48
N LEU A 261 -14.61 8.50 -0.18
CA LEU A 261 -15.01 7.54 0.88
C LEU A 261 -15.54 8.10 2.21
N THR A 262 -15.72 9.42 2.35
CA THR A 262 -15.97 10.03 3.68
C THR A 262 -17.35 10.62 3.89
N TYR A 263 -18.26 10.54 2.90
CA TYR A 263 -19.52 11.31 2.91
C TYR A 263 -20.83 10.49 2.97
N GLY A 264 -20.80 9.15 3.00
CA GLY A 264 -22.03 8.35 3.05
C GLY A 264 -23.00 8.76 4.16
N ALA A 265 -22.46 9.09 5.33
CA ALA A 265 -23.25 9.58 6.47
C ALA A 265 -23.98 10.91 6.20
N LYS A 266 -23.48 11.75 5.27
CA LYS A 266 -24.08 13.05 4.94
C LYS A 266 -25.22 12.94 3.95
N PHE A 267 -25.23 11.89 3.13
CA PHE A 267 -26.29 11.64 2.16
C PHE A 267 -27.42 10.78 2.74
N TYR A 268 -27.13 9.88 3.68
CA TYR A 268 -28.12 8.90 4.13
C TYR A 268 -29.35 9.53 4.83
N HIS A 269 -30.54 9.29 4.25
CA HIS A 269 -31.84 9.55 4.87
C HIS A 269 -32.87 8.48 4.45
N PRO A 270 -33.99 8.29 5.17
CA PRO A 270 -34.93 7.18 4.94
C PRO A 270 -35.52 7.09 3.52
N ASN A 271 -35.68 8.22 2.84
CA ASN A 271 -36.25 8.29 1.48
C ASN A 271 -35.18 8.31 0.37
N LEU A 272 -33.90 8.11 0.70
CA LEU A 272 -32.80 8.24 -0.28
C LEU A 272 -32.95 7.26 -1.44
N SER A 273 -33.35 6.01 -1.16
CA SER A 273 -33.56 5.00 -2.20
C SER A 273 -34.64 5.45 -3.21
N GLN A 274 -35.73 6.07 -2.73
CA GLN A 274 -36.77 6.63 -3.61
C GLN A 274 -36.26 7.83 -4.42
N GLN A 275 -35.46 8.70 -3.81
CA GLN A 275 -34.89 9.88 -4.47
C GLN A 275 -33.94 9.49 -5.61
N LEU A 276 -33.08 8.48 -5.41
CA LEU A 276 -32.10 8.05 -6.41
C LEU A 276 -32.70 7.19 -7.53
N LYS A 277 -33.79 6.47 -7.25
CA LYS A 277 -34.40 5.51 -8.19
C LYS A 277 -34.66 6.12 -9.57
N ALA A 278 -35.27 7.30 -9.63
CA ALA A 278 -35.61 7.96 -10.89
C ALA A 278 -34.38 8.29 -11.75
N TYR A 279 -33.25 8.62 -11.10
CA TYR A 279 -32.01 8.92 -11.80
C TYR A 279 -31.33 7.66 -12.33
N ILE A 280 -31.39 6.56 -11.59
CA ILE A 280 -30.77 5.29 -12.02
C ILE A 280 -31.53 4.69 -13.23
N GLU A 281 -32.87 4.72 -13.20
CA GLU A 281 -33.75 4.20 -14.26
C GLU A 281 -33.77 5.07 -15.53
N GLY A 282 -33.44 6.35 -15.41
CA GLY A 282 -33.55 7.33 -16.50
C GLY A 282 -32.56 7.11 -17.64
N ILE A 283 -32.87 6.20 -18.58
CA ILE A 283 -31.99 5.87 -19.72
C ILE A 283 -31.60 7.07 -20.61
N ASN A 284 -32.45 8.11 -20.67
CA ASN A 284 -32.21 9.33 -21.44
C ASN A 284 -31.47 10.43 -20.65
N GLN A 285 -31.12 10.18 -19.38
CA GLN A 285 -30.35 11.13 -18.58
C GLN A 285 -28.87 11.06 -18.93
N GLU A 286 -28.16 12.13 -18.60
CA GLU A 286 -26.71 12.23 -18.77
C GLU A 286 -25.97 11.14 -17.97
N ASN A 287 -24.96 10.53 -18.60
CA ASN A 287 -24.22 9.40 -18.03
C ASN A 287 -23.58 9.75 -16.67
N GLU A 288 -23.02 10.96 -16.52
CA GLU A 288 -22.40 11.42 -15.28
C GLU A 288 -23.40 11.50 -14.11
N LEU A 289 -24.60 12.03 -14.38
CA LEU A 289 -25.67 12.11 -13.38
C LEU A 289 -26.08 10.72 -12.88
N ARG A 290 -26.21 9.76 -13.80
CA ARG A 290 -26.56 8.37 -13.46
C ARG A 290 -25.46 7.67 -12.67
N LYS A 291 -24.20 7.86 -13.07
CA LYS A 291 -23.04 7.35 -12.34
C LYS A 291 -23.00 7.91 -10.91
N LEU A 292 -23.26 9.21 -10.75
CA LEU A 292 -23.32 9.85 -9.44
C LEU A 292 -24.45 9.26 -8.58
N ALA A 293 -25.64 9.04 -9.13
CA ALA A 293 -26.74 8.41 -8.40
C ALA A 293 -26.41 6.97 -7.94
N ILE A 294 -25.82 6.16 -8.82
CA ILE A 294 -25.37 4.79 -8.50
C ILE A 294 -24.24 4.84 -7.45
N TYR A 295 -23.32 5.78 -7.57
CA TYR A 295 -22.24 6.01 -6.61
C TYR A 295 -22.78 6.35 -5.22
N ILE A 296 -23.75 7.26 -5.11
CA ILE A 296 -24.37 7.62 -3.82
C ILE A 296 -25.04 6.38 -3.22
N ALA A 297 -25.73 5.57 -4.03
CA ALA A 297 -26.33 4.31 -3.58
C ALA A 297 -25.28 3.33 -3.03
N ARG A 298 -24.10 3.24 -3.66
CA ARG A 298 -22.97 2.42 -3.19
C ARG A 298 -22.43 2.90 -1.85
N VAL A 299 -22.11 4.19 -1.72
CA VAL A 299 -21.49 4.76 -0.51
C VAL A 299 -22.46 4.79 0.68
N CYS A 300 -23.77 4.82 0.41
CA CYS A 300 -24.82 4.73 1.43
C CYS A 300 -25.33 3.30 1.66
N GLU A 301 -24.74 2.29 1.00
CA GLU A 301 -25.09 0.87 1.14
C GLU A 301 -26.58 0.56 0.93
N LEU A 302 -27.22 1.21 -0.05
CA LEU A 302 -28.66 1.08 -0.32
C LEU A 302 -29.02 -0.22 -1.04
N LYS A 303 -29.14 -1.30 -0.27
CA LYS A 303 -29.50 -2.62 -0.80
C LYS A 303 -30.87 -2.66 -1.47
N GLU A 304 -31.81 -1.77 -1.13
CA GLU A 304 -33.14 -1.77 -1.77
C GLU A 304 -33.07 -1.49 -3.28
N LEU A 305 -31.98 -0.85 -3.75
CA LEU A 305 -31.77 -0.52 -5.16
C LEU A 305 -31.03 -1.60 -5.96
N GLN A 306 -30.59 -2.69 -5.31
CA GLN A 306 -29.71 -3.68 -5.94
C GLN A 306 -30.31 -4.32 -7.20
N SER A 307 -31.61 -4.60 -7.23
CA SER A 307 -32.26 -5.20 -8.41
C SER A 307 -32.26 -4.25 -9.62
N ILE A 308 -32.48 -2.95 -9.38
CA ILE A 308 -32.51 -1.94 -10.43
C ILE A 308 -31.08 -1.71 -10.96
N ILE A 309 -30.11 -1.56 -10.06
CA ILE A 309 -28.70 -1.37 -10.43
C ILE A 309 -28.15 -2.59 -11.19
N LEU A 310 -28.55 -3.81 -10.79
CA LEU A 310 -28.19 -5.03 -11.52
C LEU A 310 -28.73 -5.00 -12.96
N SER A 311 -29.99 -4.58 -13.15
CA SER A 311 -30.58 -4.50 -14.49
C SER A 311 -29.80 -3.53 -15.39
N VAL A 312 -29.33 -2.40 -14.83
CA VAL A 312 -28.47 -1.43 -15.54
C VAL A 312 -27.13 -2.04 -15.92
N ALA A 313 -26.49 -2.83 -15.05
CA ALA A 313 -25.21 -3.47 -15.35
C ALA A 313 -25.31 -4.48 -16.52
N LEU A 314 -26.42 -5.22 -16.59
CA LEU A 314 -26.66 -6.29 -17.56
C LEU A 314 -27.21 -5.79 -18.90
N ASP A 315 -27.72 -4.57 -18.97
CA ASP A 315 -28.34 -4.00 -20.18
C ASP A 315 -27.29 -3.44 -21.15
N PHE A 316 -27.16 -4.08 -22.31
CA PHE A 316 -26.21 -3.70 -23.36
C PHE A 316 -26.56 -2.39 -24.09
N SER A 317 -27.78 -1.86 -23.94
CA SER A 317 -28.16 -0.56 -24.52
C SER A 317 -27.62 0.63 -23.73
N GLN A 318 -27.15 0.38 -22.50
CA GLN A 318 -26.61 1.40 -21.60
C GLN A 318 -25.15 1.72 -21.97
N SER A 319 -24.72 2.95 -21.65
CA SER A 319 -23.32 3.34 -21.84
C SER A 319 -22.36 2.51 -20.97
N MET A 320 -21.16 2.23 -21.49
CA MET A 320 -20.16 1.39 -20.82
C MET A 320 -19.83 1.90 -19.41
N GLU A 321 -19.66 3.21 -19.23
CA GLU A 321 -19.28 3.80 -17.95
C GLU A 321 -20.36 3.63 -16.87
N VAL A 322 -21.64 3.77 -17.23
CA VAL A 322 -22.77 3.57 -16.31
C VAL A 322 -22.86 2.10 -15.90
N ARG A 323 -22.68 1.18 -16.85
CA ARG A 323 -22.64 -0.27 -16.58
C ARG A 323 -21.50 -0.63 -15.63
N GLN A 324 -20.32 -0.04 -15.83
CA GLN A 324 -19.14 -0.28 -14.99
C GLN A 324 -19.37 0.17 -13.54
N GLU A 325 -19.92 1.35 -13.31
CA GLU A 325 -20.24 1.82 -11.94
C GLU A 325 -21.39 0.99 -11.31
N ALA A 326 -22.35 0.53 -12.12
CA ALA A 326 -23.40 -0.38 -11.67
C ALA A 326 -22.83 -1.74 -11.21
N ALA A 327 -21.97 -2.36 -12.03
CA ALA A 327 -21.33 -3.64 -11.69
C ALA A 327 -20.46 -3.53 -10.44
N LYS A 328 -19.67 -2.45 -10.31
CA LYS A 328 -18.91 -2.12 -9.10
C LYS A 328 -19.79 -2.05 -7.86
N THR A 329 -20.95 -1.40 -7.99
CA THR A 329 -21.92 -1.24 -6.90
C THR A 329 -22.51 -2.56 -6.47
N ILE A 330 -22.97 -3.39 -7.41
CA ILE A 330 -23.45 -4.74 -7.09
C ILE A 330 -22.37 -5.58 -6.43
N CYS A 331 -21.15 -5.57 -6.96
CA CYS A 331 -20.01 -6.28 -6.38
C CYS A 331 -19.75 -5.87 -4.92
N SER A 332 -19.95 -4.59 -4.58
CA SER A 332 -19.64 -4.04 -3.27
C SER A 332 -20.74 -4.26 -2.22
N ILE A 333 -22.00 -3.99 -2.55
CA ILE A 333 -23.08 -3.87 -1.55
C ILE A 333 -24.20 -4.91 -1.65
N ALA A 334 -24.32 -5.61 -2.79
CA ALA A 334 -25.47 -6.47 -3.03
C ALA A 334 -25.41 -7.78 -2.22
N ASP A 335 -26.57 -8.42 -2.08
CA ASP A 335 -26.66 -9.76 -1.51
C ASP A 335 -26.06 -10.81 -2.44
N GLU A 336 -25.63 -11.93 -1.87
CA GLU A 336 -24.87 -12.96 -2.59
C GLU A 336 -25.63 -13.54 -3.81
N GLU A 337 -26.96 -13.66 -3.71
CA GLU A 337 -27.83 -14.12 -4.81
C GLU A 337 -27.90 -13.13 -5.97
N ILE A 338 -27.75 -11.83 -5.70
CA ILE A 338 -27.74 -10.77 -6.72
C ILE A 338 -26.34 -10.66 -7.33
N LYS A 339 -25.27 -10.78 -6.53
CA LYS A 339 -23.90 -10.86 -7.03
C LYS A 339 -23.70 -12.01 -8.02
N ALA A 340 -24.29 -13.18 -7.74
CA ALA A 340 -24.25 -14.33 -8.63
C ALA A 340 -24.77 -14.03 -10.05
N GLN A 341 -25.72 -13.10 -10.18
CA GLN A 341 -26.31 -12.72 -11.47
C GLN A 341 -25.39 -11.86 -12.34
N LEU A 342 -24.23 -11.40 -11.84
CA LEU A 342 -23.20 -10.76 -12.66
C LEU A 342 -22.40 -11.76 -13.53
N LYS A 343 -22.56 -13.08 -13.32
CA LYS A 343 -21.84 -14.14 -14.06
C LYS A 343 -21.82 -13.96 -15.60
N PRO A 344 -22.90 -13.51 -16.28
CA PRO A 344 -22.86 -13.29 -17.73
C PRO A 344 -21.80 -12.29 -18.22
N LEU A 345 -21.37 -11.35 -17.35
CA LEU A 345 -20.40 -10.30 -17.66
C LEU A 345 -18.93 -10.77 -17.57
N ILE A 346 -18.68 -12.04 -17.22
CA ILE A 346 -17.33 -12.62 -17.14
C ILE A 346 -16.72 -12.85 -18.53
N ASN A 347 -17.57 -13.05 -19.55
CA ASN A 347 -17.13 -13.30 -20.91
C ASN A 347 -16.52 -12.03 -21.52
N GLU A 348 -15.61 -12.22 -22.49
CA GLU A 348 -14.95 -11.11 -23.16
C GLU A 348 -15.97 -10.21 -23.88
N ASN A 349 -15.96 -8.93 -23.54
CA ASN A 349 -16.70 -7.89 -24.24
C ASN A 349 -15.72 -6.96 -24.96
N PRO A 350 -15.72 -6.87 -26.30
CA PRO A 350 -14.83 -5.99 -27.06
C PRO A 350 -14.93 -4.51 -26.66
N GLU A 351 -16.09 -4.06 -26.22
CA GLU A 351 -16.32 -2.67 -25.79
C GLU A 351 -15.76 -2.37 -24.39
N ASP A 352 -15.52 -3.39 -23.56
CA ASP A 352 -14.92 -3.24 -22.23
C ASP A 352 -13.38 -3.26 -22.35
N GLU A 353 -12.82 -2.13 -22.81
CA GLU A 353 -11.40 -2.00 -23.14
C GLU A 353 -10.44 -2.23 -21.96
N LEU A 354 -10.92 -2.03 -20.73
CA LEU A 354 -10.15 -2.17 -19.48
C LEU A 354 -10.52 -3.43 -18.68
N ASP A 355 -11.39 -4.28 -19.24
CA ASP A 355 -11.93 -5.48 -18.56
C ASP A 355 -12.58 -5.14 -17.20
N THR A 356 -13.13 -3.93 -17.04
CA THR A 356 -13.67 -3.45 -15.76
C THR A 356 -14.93 -4.21 -15.35
N LEU A 357 -15.87 -4.43 -16.28
CA LEU A 357 -17.09 -5.19 -16.01
C LEU A 357 -16.74 -6.63 -15.64
N ARG A 358 -15.82 -7.20 -16.40
CA ARG A 358 -15.32 -8.56 -16.18
C ARG A 358 -14.66 -8.71 -14.82
N GLY A 359 -13.81 -7.76 -14.43
CA GLY A 359 -13.16 -7.75 -13.13
C GLY A 359 -14.16 -7.76 -11.97
N TYR A 360 -15.18 -6.90 -12.01
CA TYR A 360 -16.22 -6.89 -10.97
C TYR A 360 -17.11 -8.14 -11.00
N ALA A 361 -17.42 -8.68 -12.17
CA ALA A 361 -18.17 -9.93 -12.29
C ALA A 361 -17.42 -11.11 -11.71
N LEU A 362 -16.12 -11.23 -11.99
CA LEU A 362 -15.25 -12.25 -11.41
C LEU A 362 -15.14 -12.09 -9.89
N LYS A 363 -14.88 -10.87 -9.40
CA LYS A 363 -14.81 -10.58 -7.96
C LYS A 363 -16.13 -10.87 -7.23
N ALA A 364 -17.27 -10.64 -7.86
CA ALA A 364 -18.58 -10.88 -7.26
C ALA A 364 -18.98 -12.37 -7.23
N THR A 365 -18.45 -13.18 -8.16
CA THR A 365 -18.89 -14.58 -8.34
C THR A 365 -17.88 -15.59 -7.81
N TRP A 366 -16.59 -15.28 -7.79
CA TRP A 366 -15.55 -16.12 -7.21
C TRP A 366 -15.49 -15.96 -5.68
N PRO A 367 -15.29 -17.04 -4.90
CA PRO A 367 -15.26 -18.46 -5.29
C PRO A 367 -16.63 -19.17 -5.21
N LYS A 368 -17.68 -18.48 -4.77
CA LYS A 368 -18.94 -19.13 -4.35
C LYS A 368 -19.85 -19.58 -5.48
N TYR A 369 -19.87 -18.85 -6.60
CA TYR A 369 -20.78 -19.05 -7.74
C TYR A 369 -20.04 -19.35 -9.05
N LEU A 370 -18.71 -19.43 -8.98
CA LEU A 370 -17.82 -19.73 -10.08
C LEU A 370 -16.83 -20.80 -9.62
N SER A 371 -16.82 -21.95 -10.31
CA SER A 371 -15.85 -23.01 -10.02
C SER A 371 -14.45 -22.66 -10.53
N ALA A 372 -13.41 -23.29 -9.98
CA ALA A 372 -12.04 -23.04 -10.44
C ALA A 372 -11.86 -23.38 -11.93
N THR A 373 -12.47 -24.48 -12.39
CA THR A 373 -12.43 -24.85 -13.81
C THR A 373 -13.02 -23.77 -14.71
N GLU A 374 -14.20 -23.25 -14.36
CA GLU A 374 -14.82 -22.14 -15.08
C GLU A 374 -13.94 -20.88 -15.03
N LEU A 375 -13.45 -20.50 -13.85
CA LEU A 375 -12.57 -19.35 -13.65
C LEU A 375 -11.31 -19.42 -14.55
N PHE A 376 -10.55 -20.51 -14.47
CA PHE A 376 -9.30 -20.63 -15.21
C PHE A 376 -9.50 -20.81 -16.72
N SER A 377 -10.68 -21.28 -17.15
CA SER A 377 -11.08 -21.30 -18.57
C SER A 377 -11.32 -19.90 -19.14
N VAL A 378 -11.80 -18.97 -18.31
CA VAL A 378 -12.11 -17.62 -18.76
C VAL A 378 -10.92 -16.69 -18.60
N ILE A 379 -9.96 -16.91 -17.68
CA ILE A 379 -8.83 -15.97 -17.49
C ILE A 379 -8.01 -15.79 -18.78
N THR A 380 -7.97 -14.55 -19.27
CA THR A 380 -7.17 -14.11 -20.43
C THR A 380 -6.32 -12.89 -20.08
N PHE A 381 -5.32 -12.59 -20.92
CA PHE A 381 -4.48 -11.41 -20.72
C PHE A 381 -5.30 -10.13 -20.68
N PRO A 382 -4.99 -9.18 -19.78
CA PRO A 382 -5.65 -7.89 -19.78
C PRO A 382 -5.45 -7.21 -21.14
N LYS A 383 -6.51 -6.61 -21.68
CA LYS A 383 -6.47 -6.02 -23.03
C LYS A 383 -5.52 -4.83 -23.13
N LYS A 384 -5.37 -4.06 -22.06
CA LYS A 384 -4.39 -2.97 -21.95
C LYS A 384 -3.34 -3.32 -20.91
N SER A 385 -2.08 -3.26 -21.33
CA SER A 385 -0.94 -3.43 -20.42
C SER A 385 -0.79 -2.19 -19.53
N ASN A 386 -0.45 -2.42 -18.26
CA ASN A 386 -0.17 -1.39 -17.25
C ASN A 386 -1.35 -0.48 -16.86
N SER A 387 -2.60 -0.96 -17.02
CA SER A 387 -3.78 -0.22 -16.58
C SER A 387 -4.33 -0.77 -15.27
N PHE A 388 -4.14 -0.04 -14.17
CA PHE A 388 -4.75 -0.37 -12.87
C PHE A 388 -6.28 -0.38 -12.97
N GLY A 389 -6.86 -1.58 -13.04
CA GLY A 389 -8.30 -1.80 -13.24
C GLY A 389 -8.87 -2.92 -12.37
N ALA A 390 -10.20 -3.10 -12.41
CA ALA A 390 -10.89 -4.09 -11.58
C ALA A 390 -10.42 -5.52 -11.86
N TYR A 391 -10.14 -5.86 -13.12
CA TYR A 391 -9.65 -7.18 -13.50
C TYR A 391 -8.20 -7.41 -13.06
N GLU A 392 -7.32 -6.43 -13.23
CA GLU A 392 -5.94 -6.51 -12.72
C GLU A 392 -5.92 -6.72 -11.20
N ASN A 393 -6.72 -5.96 -10.47
CA ASN A 393 -6.83 -6.10 -9.02
C ASN A 393 -7.37 -7.48 -8.64
N PHE A 394 -8.37 -7.99 -9.36
CA PHE A 394 -8.87 -9.35 -9.14
C PHE A 394 -7.78 -10.41 -9.32
N LEU A 395 -7.00 -10.34 -10.41
CA LEU A 395 -5.92 -11.30 -10.68
C LEU A 395 -4.80 -11.23 -9.62
N THR A 396 -4.48 -10.05 -9.12
CA THR A 396 -3.31 -9.85 -8.25
C THR A 396 -3.62 -9.95 -6.75
N GLN A 397 -4.85 -9.65 -6.32
CA GLN A 397 -5.24 -9.56 -4.91
C GLN A 397 -6.37 -10.52 -4.53
N ASP A 398 -7.46 -10.54 -5.30
CA ASP A 398 -8.69 -11.22 -4.86
C ASP A 398 -8.69 -12.73 -5.17
N LEU A 399 -8.19 -13.15 -6.35
CA LEU A 399 -8.30 -14.54 -6.82
C LEU A 399 -7.66 -15.53 -5.85
N VAL A 400 -6.41 -15.29 -5.48
CA VAL A 400 -5.58 -16.23 -4.70
C VAL A 400 -5.98 -16.26 -3.23
N LYS A 401 -6.62 -15.20 -2.73
CA LYS A 401 -6.98 -15.07 -1.32
C LYS A 401 -7.95 -16.17 -0.86
N ASP A 402 -8.93 -16.49 -1.71
CA ASP A 402 -10.03 -17.38 -1.34
C ASP A 402 -9.92 -18.79 -1.98
N ILE A 403 -8.79 -19.10 -2.62
CA ILE A 403 -8.57 -20.38 -3.30
C ILE A 403 -8.49 -21.54 -2.28
N GLN A 404 -9.29 -22.59 -2.48
CA GLN A 404 -9.24 -23.78 -1.65
C GLN A 404 -8.22 -24.79 -2.18
N PRO A 405 -7.71 -25.72 -1.36
CA PRO A 405 -6.70 -26.70 -1.81
C PRO A 405 -7.13 -27.56 -3.01
N ASN A 406 -8.41 -27.92 -3.12
CA ASN A 406 -8.93 -28.63 -4.30
C ASN A 406 -8.87 -27.78 -5.58
N ASP A 407 -9.20 -26.50 -5.47
CA ASP A 407 -9.18 -25.55 -6.59
C ASP A 407 -7.74 -25.19 -7.00
N LEU A 408 -6.81 -25.24 -6.04
CA LEU A 408 -5.39 -24.99 -6.27
C LEU A 408 -4.78 -25.97 -7.25
N LEU A 409 -5.19 -27.25 -7.24
CA LEU A 409 -4.70 -28.22 -8.23
C LEU A 409 -5.08 -27.80 -9.66
N ILE A 410 -6.31 -27.34 -9.86
CA ILE A 410 -6.77 -26.81 -11.16
C ILE A 410 -5.96 -25.56 -11.54
N ALA A 411 -5.69 -24.69 -10.58
CA ALA A 411 -4.86 -23.51 -10.78
C ALA A 411 -3.42 -23.86 -11.17
N LEU A 412 -2.81 -24.84 -10.52
CA LEU A 412 -1.44 -25.28 -10.82
C LEU A 412 -1.37 -25.98 -12.18
N GLU A 413 -2.37 -26.78 -12.56
CA GLU A 413 -2.47 -27.31 -13.93
C GLU A 413 -2.58 -26.18 -14.96
N TRP A 414 -3.39 -25.16 -14.69
CA TRP A 414 -3.46 -23.98 -15.54
C TRP A 414 -2.11 -23.26 -15.63
N VAL A 415 -1.36 -23.15 -14.53
CA VAL A 415 0.01 -22.60 -14.53
C VAL A 415 0.92 -23.44 -15.43
N LYS A 416 0.87 -24.78 -15.37
CA LYS A 416 1.66 -25.66 -16.23
C LYS A 416 1.36 -25.43 -17.72
N GLU A 417 0.08 -25.36 -18.08
CA GLU A 417 -0.35 -25.11 -19.47
C GLU A 417 0.12 -23.73 -19.97
N ARG A 418 0.00 -22.71 -19.12
CA ARG A 418 0.30 -21.32 -19.48
C ARG A 418 1.79 -21.01 -19.46
N GLN A 419 2.60 -21.64 -18.61
CA GLN A 419 4.05 -21.45 -18.57
C GLN A 419 4.67 -21.69 -19.96
N ILE A 420 4.22 -22.73 -20.66
CA ILE A 420 4.63 -23.05 -22.04
C ILE A 420 4.29 -21.92 -23.02
N TRP A 421 3.13 -21.26 -22.84
CA TRP A 421 2.66 -20.16 -23.68
C TRP A 421 3.38 -18.83 -23.36
N PHE A 422 3.58 -18.54 -22.06
CA PHE A 422 4.29 -17.37 -21.56
C PHE A 422 5.70 -17.26 -22.12
N ASN A 423 6.40 -18.39 -22.17
CA ASN A 423 7.76 -18.47 -22.68
C ASN A 423 7.84 -18.33 -24.21
N GLN A 424 6.76 -18.64 -24.94
CA GLN A 424 6.68 -18.43 -26.39
C GLN A 424 6.46 -16.94 -26.72
N GLN A 425 5.64 -16.22 -25.96
CA GLN A 425 5.43 -14.78 -26.19
C GLN A 425 6.63 -13.93 -25.79
N LEU A 426 7.36 -14.27 -24.71
CA LEU A 426 8.63 -13.62 -24.34
C LEU A 426 9.64 -13.62 -25.50
N ARG A 427 9.67 -14.71 -26.28
CA ARG A 427 10.54 -14.87 -27.45
C ARG A 427 10.23 -13.92 -28.60
N LEU A 428 8.96 -13.55 -28.80
CA LEU A 428 8.53 -12.61 -29.85
C LEU A 428 8.78 -11.15 -29.48
N ILE A 429 8.81 -10.85 -28.17
CA ILE A 429 9.00 -9.48 -27.67
C ILE A 429 10.49 -9.10 -27.66
N ASP A 430 11.38 -10.03 -27.32
CA ASP A 430 12.84 -9.82 -27.33
C ASP A 430 13.39 -9.55 -28.75
N GLU A 431 12.79 -10.14 -29.80
CA GLU A 431 13.18 -9.83 -31.19
C GLU A 431 12.76 -8.41 -31.63
N SER A 432 11.76 -7.81 -30.96
CA SER A 432 11.28 -6.45 -31.26
C SER A 432 12.04 -5.34 -30.54
N GLY A 433 12.90 -5.68 -29.57
CA GLY A 433 13.74 -4.73 -28.82
C GLY A 433 12.98 -3.68 -27.98
N THR A 434 11.66 -3.81 -27.77
CA THR A 434 10.89 -2.75 -27.08
C THR A 434 10.83 -2.88 -25.57
N GLY A 435 11.34 -3.96 -24.95
CA GLY A 435 11.38 -4.10 -23.48
C GLY A 435 10.04 -4.02 -22.75
N LYS A 436 8.91 -3.93 -23.47
CA LYS A 436 7.53 -3.91 -22.92
C LYS A 436 7.04 -5.34 -22.64
N GLY A 437 7.90 -6.14 -22.01
CA GLY A 437 7.75 -7.57 -21.86
C GLY A 437 6.79 -7.95 -20.74
N LEU A 438 5.60 -8.44 -21.13
CA LEU A 438 4.57 -9.10 -20.32
C LEU A 438 3.86 -8.22 -19.28
N ASP A 439 2.54 -8.37 -19.23
CA ASP A 439 1.71 -7.79 -18.18
C ASP A 439 2.17 -8.25 -16.79
N SER A 440 2.56 -7.29 -15.94
CA SER A 440 3.06 -7.55 -14.58
C SER A 440 2.07 -8.35 -13.73
N SER A 441 0.78 -8.26 -14.05
CA SER A 441 -0.35 -8.81 -13.30
C SER A 441 -0.39 -10.33 -13.35
N PHE A 442 -0.20 -10.92 -14.53
CA PHE A 442 -0.18 -12.38 -14.69
C PHE A 442 1.06 -13.00 -14.06
N ARG A 443 2.21 -12.32 -14.14
CA ARG A 443 3.43 -12.75 -13.44
C ARG A 443 3.17 -12.82 -11.92
N LYS A 444 2.58 -11.76 -11.36
CA LYS A 444 2.18 -11.73 -9.94
C LYS A 444 1.21 -12.86 -9.61
N LEU A 445 0.19 -13.10 -10.44
CA LEU A 445 -0.76 -14.21 -10.24
C LEU A 445 -0.06 -15.58 -10.18
N ILE A 446 0.81 -15.88 -11.14
CA ILE A 446 1.54 -17.16 -11.17
C ILE A 446 2.40 -17.32 -9.91
N ILE A 447 3.15 -16.28 -9.53
CA ILE A 447 3.98 -16.28 -8.32
C ILE A 447 3.12 -16.50 -7.07
N SER A 448 1.98 -15.81 -6.95
CA SER A 448 1.07 -15.97 -5.83
C SER A 448 0.43 -17.37 -5.77
N LEU A 449 0.08 -17.98 -6.91
CA LEU A 449 -0.43 -19.35 -6.98
C LEU A 449 0.63 -20.38 -6.57
N ILE A 450 1.87 -20.22 -7.03
CA ILE A 450 3.00 -21.06 -6.59
C ILE A 450 3.20 -20.90 -5.07
N GLY A 451 3.17 -19.67 -4.56
CA GLY A 451 3.24 -19.39 -3.12
C GLY A 451 2.15 -20.10 -2.32
N LYS A 452 0.89 -20.09 -2.80
CA LYS A 452 -0.19 -20.88 -2.18
C LYS A 452 0.03 -22.39 -2.30
N GLY A 453 0.65 -22.86 -3.38
CA GLY A 453 1.14 -24.23 -3.49
C GLY A 453 2.03 -24.63 -2.31
N PHE A 454 3.03 -23.80 -2.00
CA PHE A 454 3.93 -24.07 -0.87
C PHE A 454 3.23 -24.01 0.48
N GLU A 455 2.22 -23.15 0.63
CA GLU A 455 1.39 -23.14 1.85
C GLU A 455 0.66 -24.48 2.05
N PHE A 456 0.08 -25.03 0.98
CA PHE A 456 -0.69 -26.28 0.97
C PHE A 456 0.12 -27.47 0.42
N ILE A 457 1.43 -27.50 0.63
CA ILE A 457 2.33 -28.50 0.02
C ILE A 457 2.00 -29.95 0.42
N ASP A 458 1.44 -30.16 1.61
CA ASP A 458 1.05 -31.48 2.11
C ASP A 458 -0.32 -31.94 1.55
N TYR A 459 -1.00 -31.12 0.75
CA TYR A 459 -2.24 -31.50 0.10
C TYR A 459 -1.95 -32.46 -1.08
N PRO A 460 -2.70 -33.58 -1.22
CA PRO A 460 -2.42 -34.58 -2.26
C PRO A 460 -2.38 -33.99 -3.67
N GLY A 461 -1.31 -34.26 -4.43
CA GLY A 461 -1.13 -33.78 -5.81
C GLY A 461 -0.49 -32.40 -5.96
N VAL A 462 -0.41 -31.60 -4.89
CA VAL A 462 0.14 -30.24 -4.95
C VAL A 462 1.65 -30.28 -5.10
N ILE A 463 2.33 -31.14 -4.32
CA ILE A 463 3.78 -31.22 -4.35
C ILE A 463 4.32 -31.74 -5.69
N GLU A 464 3.66 -32.73 -6.28
CA GLU A 464 3.97 -33.24 -7.61
C GLU A 464 3.79 -32.14 -8.66
N SER A 465 2.70 -31.37 -8.55
CA SER A 465 2.44 -30.25 -9.46
C SER A 465 3.45 -29.13 -9.35
N LEU A 466 3.85 -28.75 -8.13
CA LEU A 466 4.91 -27.77 -7.90
C LEU A 466 6.25 -28.27 -8.42
N ALA A 467 6.59 -29.53 -8.17
CA ALA A 467 7.83 -30.13 -8.63
C ALA A 467 7.92 -30.10 -10.16
N GLU A 468 6.82 -30.38 -10.88
CA GLU A 468 6.75 -30.26 -12.33
C GLU A 468 6.93 -28.80 -12.81
N ILE A 469 6.24 -27.84 -12.20
CA ILE A 469 6.33 -26.40 -12.56
C ILE A 469 7.78 -25.91 -12.40
N ILE A 470 8.39 -26.19 -11.25
CA ILE A 470 9.74 -25.75 -10.91
C ILE A 470 10.75 -26.43 -11.82
N LEU A 471 10.65 -27.75 -12.01
CA LEU A 471 11.57 -28.49 -12.88
C LEU A 471 11.48 -28.00 -14.34
N THR A 472 10.27 -27.72 -14.83
CA THR A 472 10.05 -27.13 -16.16
C THR A 472 10.72 -25.76 -16.27
N ALA A 473 10.56 -24.90 -15.26
CA ALA A 473 11.19 -23.58 -15.23
C ALA A 473 12.73 -23.69 -15.22
N MET A 474 13.29 -24.69 -14.52
CA MET A 474 14.74 -24.91 -14.46
C MET A 474 15.34 -25.26 -15.83
N PHE A 475 14.64 -26.02 -16.67
CA PHE A 475 15.12 -26.31 -18.03
C PHE A 475 15.11 -25.06 -18.93
N GLU A 476 14.23 -24.09 -18.66
CA GLU A 476 14.03 -22.90 -19.49
C GLU A 476 14.94 -21.72 -19.14
N TYR A 477 15.46 -21.65 -17.91
CA TYR A 477 16.27 -20.53 -17.35
C TYR A 477 17.49 -20.11 -18.20
N GLN A 478 17.94 -20.90 -19.18
CA GLN A 478 19.08 -20.52 -20.05
C GLN A 478 18.71 -19.55 -21.21
N ARG A 479 17.43 -19.33 -21.52
CA ARG A 479 17.02 -18.61 -22.75
C ARG A 479 16.29 -17.28 -22.54
N ILE A 480 15.77 -17.02 -21.35
CA ILE A 480 15.01 -15.82 -21.02
C ILE A 480 15.62 -15.27 -19.72
N GLY A 481 16.07 -14.01 -19.70
CA GLY A 481 16.70 -13.39 -18.52
C GLY A 481 15.92 -13.64 -17.23
N GLY A 482 16.65 -13.92 -16.15
CA GLY A 482 16.28 -14.77 -15.00
C GLY A 482 15.15 -14.34 -14.05
N SER A 483 14.22 -13.48 -14.45
CA SER A 483 13.34 -12.77 -13.50
C SER A 483 12.24 -13.56 -12.75
N HIS A 484 11.85 -14.78 -13.16
CA HIS A 484 10.61 -15.41 -12.64
C HIS A 484 10.81 -16.23 -11.35
N LEU A 485 11.87 -17.04 -11.28
CA LEU A 485 12.19 -17.84 -10.10
C LEU A 485 12.85 -16.99 -9.00
N GLU A 486 13.56 -15.93 -9.38
CA GLU A 486 14.21 -14.98 -8.47
C GLU A 486 13.21 -14.27 -7.54
N LYS A 487 11.97 -14.04 -7.98
CA LYS A 487 10.92 -13.47 -7.13
C LYS A 487 10.34 -14.45 -6.11
N LEU A 488 10.51 -15.76 -6.30
CA LEU A 488 10.13 -16.73 -5.27
C LEU A 488 11.02 -16.62 -4.01
N PHE A 489 12.23 -16.04 -4.14
CA PHE A 489 13.10 -15.71 -3.00
C PHE A 489 12.57 -14.53 -2.20
N GLU A 490 12.02 -13.51 -2.87
CA GLU A 490 11.38 -12.37 -2.21
C GLU A 490 10.19 -12.81 -1.33
N LEU A 491 9.49 -13.87 -1.73
CA LEU A 491 8.41 -14.48 -0.94
C LEU A 491 8.89 -15.35 0.23
N GLY A 492 10.19 -15.58 0.37
CA GLY A 492 10.75 -16.40 1.45
C GLY A 492 10.35 -17.88 1.41
N LEU A 493 9.86 -18.38 0.27
CA LEU A 493 9.36 -19.76 0.13
C LEU A 493 10.43 -20.82 0.43
N TRP A 494 11.70 -20.46 0.25
CA TRP A 494 12.85 -21.34 0.45
C TRP A 494 13.40 -21.35 1.87
N ASN A 495 12.86 -20.50 2.77
CA ASN A 495 13.30 -20.41 4.16
C ASN A 495 12.80 -21.58 5.03
N ASP A 496 11.77 -22.30 4.58
CA ASP A 496 11.24 -23.49 5.26
C ASP A 496 11.93 -24.75 4.72
N ASP A 497 12.94 -25.21 5.46
CA ASP A 497 13.73 -26.40 5.11
C ASP A 497 12.87 -27.65 4.95
N GLU A 498 11.85 -27.84 5.79
CA GLU A 498 11.01 -29.05 5.73
C GLU A 498 10.25 -29.12 4.41
N LYS A 499 9.57 -28.02 4.04
CA LYS A 499 8.80 -27.96 2.78
C LYS A 499 9.71 -28.06 1.56
N ARG A 500 10.87 -27.40 1.61
CA ARG A 500 11.88 -27.44 0.55
C ARG A 500 12.43 -28.86 0.35
N TYR A 501 12.69 -29.60 1.43
CA TYR A 501 13.13 -30.99 1.35
C TYR A 501 12.07 -31.91 0.78
N LYS A 502 10.80 -31.78 1.18
CA LYS A 502 9.68 -32.54 0.58
C LYS A 502 9.63 -32.30 -0.93
N LEU A 503 9.75 -31.04 -1.36
CA LEU A 503 9.75 -30.69 -2.77
C LEU A 503 10.95 -31.31 -3.52
N LEU A 504 12.15 -31.27 -2.94
CA LEU A 504 13.34 -31.89 -3.54
C LEU A 504 13.19 -33.40 -3.71
N VAL A 505 12.52 -34.08 -2.76
CA VAL A 505 12.18 -35.51 -2.89
C VAL A 505 11.25 -35.73 -4.08
N ALA A 506 10.16 -34.96 -4.21
CA ALA A 506 9.26 -35.04 -5.34
C ALA A 506 9.96 -34.75 -6.69
N ILE A 507 10.87 -33.78 -6.73
CA ILE A 507 11.71 -33.49 -7.91
C ILE A 507 12.62 -34.68 -8.23
N SER A 508 13.23 -35.31 -7.23
CA SER A 508 14.02 -36.51 -7.43
C SER A 508 13.18 -37.65 -7.99
N ASP A 509 11.96 -37.85 -7.50
CA ASP A 509 11.03 -38.85 -8.03
C ASP A 509 10.67 -38.57 -9.49
N LEU A 510 10.41 -37.31 -9.86
CA LEU A 510 10.14 -36.93 -11.26
C LEU A 510 11.34 -37.16 -12.19
N LEU A 511 12.54 -36.83 -11.73
CA LEU A 511 13.79 -37.05 -12.49
C LEU A 511 14.09 -38.53 -12.73
N VAL A 512 13.73 -39.39 -11.76
CA VAL A 512 14.01 -40.83 -11.79
C VAL A 512 12.91 -41.63 -12.49
N ASN A 513 11.66 -41.46 -12.07
CA ASN A 513 10.52 -42.22 -12.58
C ASN A 513 10.10 -41.82 -13.98
N GLY A 514 10.63 -40.69 -14.46
CA GLY A 514 10.52 -40.32 -15.84
C GLY A 514 9.07 -40.06 -16.25
N SER A 515 8.49 -38.97 -15.75
CA SER A 515 7.39 -38.25 -16.40
C SER A 515 7.86 -37.61 -17.72
N ILE A 516 8.63 -38.38 -18.50
CA ILE A 516 9.24 -38.08 -19.79
C ILE A 516 8.16 -37.84 -20.86
N PRO A 517 6.88 -38.30 -20.80
CA PRO A 517 5.88 -37.89 -21.79
C PRO A 517 5.69 -36.36 -21.88
N PHE A 518 5.80 -35.64 -20.77
CA PHE A 518 5.65 -34.18 -20.75
C PHE A 518 6.84 -33.46 -21.41
N LEU A 519 8.06 -33.79 -21.01
CA LEU A 519 9.29 -33.25 -21.62
C LEU A 519 9.41 -33.67 -23.11
N GLN A 520 8.95 -34.88 -23.46
CA GLN A 520 8.88 -35.38 -24.85
C GLN A 520 7.95 -34.55 -25.71
N ILE A 521 6.72 -34.34 -25.26
CA ILE A 521 5.72 -33.51 -25.97
C ILE A 521 6.21 -32.07 -26.05
N TYR A 522 6.81 -31.54 -24.97
CA TYR A 522 7.40 -30.21 -24.90
C TYR A 522 8.50 -30.00 -25.96
N PHE A 523 9.48 -30.90 -26.04
CA PHE A 523 10.54 -30.82 -27.04
C PHE A 523 10.04 -31.09 -28.47
N LEU A 524 9.04 -31.96 -28.65
CA LEU A 524 8.42 -32.24 -29.96
C LEU A 524 7.65 -31.01 -30.48
N ILE A 525 6.88 -30.34 -29.64
CA ILE A 525 6.15 -29.09 -29.97
C ILE A 525 7.14 -27.96 -30.31
N LEU A 526 8.23 -27.82 -29.56
CA LEU A 526 9.29 -26.85 -29.84
C LEU A 526 10.00 -27.14 -31.18
N ALA A 527 10.20 -28.41 -31.53
CA ALA A 527 10.86 -28.81 -32.78
C ALA A 527 9.96 -28.58 -34.02
N VAL A 528 8.66 -28.86 -33.92
CA VAL A 528 7.70 -28.65 -35.01
C VAL A 528 7.50 -27.17 -35.33
N LYS A 529 7.48 -26.29 -34.32
CA LYS A 529 7.26 -24.85 -34.50
C LYS A 529 8.52 -24.06 -34.92
N ALA A 530 9.72 -24.60 -34.76
CA ALA A 530 10.98 -23.89 -35.06
C ALA A 530 11.37 -23.87 -36.56
N GLY A 531 10.61 -24.53 -37.45
CA GLY A 531 10.72 -24.39 -38.91
C GLY A 531 12.04 -24.80 -39.58
N SER A 532 13.05 -25.26 -38.83
CA SER A 532 14.38 -25.59 -39.36
C SER A 532 14.62 -27.10 -39.40
N TYR A 533 14.72 -27.63 -40.61
CA TYR A 533 14.94 -29.07 -40.90
C TYR A 533 16.30 -29.58 -40.36
N SER A 534 17.31 -28.72 -40.26
CA SER A 534 18.62 -29.04 -39.67
C SER A 534 18.60 -29.09 -38.15
N PHE A 535 17.77 -28.24 -37.52
CA PHE A 535 17.51 -28.28 -36.07
C PHE A 535 16.71 -29.51 -35.71
N LEU A 536 15.67 -29.85 -36.49
CA LEU A 536 14.92 -31.11 -36.37
C LEU A 536 15.86 -32.31 -36.36
N LYS A 537 16.83 -32.40 -37.28
CA LYS A 537 17.76 -33.55 -37.29
C LYS A 537 18.66 -33.63 -36.04
N TYR A 538 19.11 -32.50 -35.51
CA TYR A 538 19.94 -32.43 -34.30
C TYR A 538 19.14 -32.70 -33.02
N THR A 539 17.94 -32.11 -32.89
CA THR A 539 17.06 -32.35 -31.75
C THR A 539 16.42 -33.72 -31.80
N PHE A 540 16.01 -34.25 -32.95
CA PHE A 540 15.49 -35.61 -33.08
C PHE A 540 16.59 -36.63 -32.75
N PHE A 541 17.84 -36.43 -33.18
CA PHE A 541 18.93 -37.36 -32.83
C PHE A 541 19.29 -37.30 -31.34
N LYS A 542 19.29 -36.11 -30.71
CA LYS A 542 19.46 -35.99 -29.24
C LYS A 542 18.23 -36.44 -28.45
N LEU A 543 17.03 -36.23 -28.96
CA LEU A 543 15.76 -36.66 -28.36
C LEU A 543 15.66 -38.16 -28.44
N GLU A 544 15.84 -38.79 -29.59
CA GLU A 544 15.81 -40.25 -29.77
C GLU A 544 16.90 -40.93 -28.91
N TYR A 545 18.05 -40.27 -28.71
CA TYR A 545 19.12 -40.75 -27.82
C TYR A 545 18.86 -40.48 -26.31
N SER A 546 18.19 -39.37 -25.96
CA SER A 546 17.78 -38.99 -24.60
C SER A 546 16.50 -39.70 -24.14
N LEU A 547 15.61 -40.02 -25.08
CA LEU A 547 14.36 -40.78 -24.94
C LEU A 547 14.61 -42.18 -24.40
N ILE A 548 15.80 -42.72 -24.69
CA ILE A 548 16.22 -44.08 -24.33
C ILE A 548 16.98 -44.09 -22.99
N ASN A 549 17.42 -42.94 -22.45
CA ASN A 549 18.29 -42.87 -21.27
C ASN A 549 17.90 -41.76 -20.27
N SER A 550 17.12 -42.08 -19.24
CA SER A 550 16.84 -41.19 -18.09
C SER A 550 18.12 -40.65 -17.41
N ASN A 551 19.21 -41.40 -17.50
CA ASN A 551 20.53 -41.00 -17.02
C ASN A 551 21.00 -39.66 -17.62
N LEU A 552 20.69 -39.32 -18.87
CA LEU A 552 21.18 -38.07 -19.50
C LEU A 552 20.63 -36.78 -18.86
N ILE A 553 19.40 -36.83 -18.31
CA ILE A 553 18.80 -35.70 -17.60
C ILE A 553 19.38 -35.60 -16.19
N ILE A 554 19.48 -36.75 -15.50
CA ILE A 554 20.08 -36.85 -14.17
C ILE A 554 21.54 -36.38 -14.21
N ASP A 555 22.27 -36.65 -15.29
CA ASP A 555 23.69 -36.31 -15.44
C ASP A 555 23.91 -34.87 -15.97
N ASN A 556 22.87 -34.01 -16.02
CA ASN A 556 23.00 -32.63 -16.50
C ASN A 556 23.50 -31.67 -15.37
N PRO A 557 24.78 -31.26 -15.36
CA PRO A 557 25.34 -30.44 -14.27
C PRO A 557 24.75 -29.02 -14.21
N THR A 558 24.21 -28.52 -15.33
CA THR A 558 23.61 -27.18 -15.38
C THR A 558 22.31 -27.09 -14.60
N LEU A 559 21.58 -28.20 -14.47
CA LEU A 559 20.35 -28.28 -13.68
C LEU A 559 20.64 -28.02 -12.20
N TYR A 560 21.52 -28.83 -11.61
CA TYR A 560 21.89 -28.72 -10.19
C TYR A 560 22.57 -27.39 -9.86
N THR A 561 23.33 -26.83 -10.81
CA THR A 561 23.90 -25.50 -10.67
C THR A 561 22.81 -24.42 -10.53
N LYS A 562 21.70 -24.52 -11.26
CA LYS A 562 20.58 -23.58 -11.13
C LYS A 562 19.88 -23.71 -9.78
N PHE A 563 19.65 -24.92 -9.28
CA PHE A 563 19.10 -25.13 -7.93
C PHE A 563 19.96 -24.46 -6.85
N TYR A 564 21.28 -24.47 -7.01
CA TYR A 564 22.19 -23.84 -6.05
C TYR A 564 22.28 -22.31 -6.20
N ILE A 565 22.38 -21.80 -7.43
CA ILE A 565 22.43 -20.36 -7.71
C ILE A 565 21.15 -19.69 -7.21
N LEU A 566 20.01 -20.32 -7.49
CA LEU A 566 18.73 -19.93 -6.95
C LEU A 566 18.59 -20.43 -5.52
N GLN A 567 19.60 -20.72 -4.71
CA GLN A 567 19.46 -21.03 -3.27
C GLN A 567 18.37 -22.04 -2.83
N ILE A 568 17.81 -22.86 -3.74
CA ILE A 568 16.83 -23.93 -3.46
C ILE A 568 17.56 -25.07 -2.76
N ILE A 569 18.86 -25.22 -3.05
CA ILE A 569 19.81 -25.97 -2.24
C ILE A 569 20.93 -25.02 -1.80
N THR A 570 21.44 -25.23 -0.61
CA THR A 570 22.49 -24.43 0.01
C THR A 570 23.50 -25.34 0.71
N ASN A 571 24.64 -24.78 1.12
CA ASN A 571 25.64 -25.50 1.88
C ASN A 571 25.10 -26.08 3.21
N LYS A 572 24.03 -25.53 3.78
CA LYS A 572 23.42 -26.04 5.03
C LYS A 572 22.77 -27.41 4.85
N ASP A 573 22.37 -27.76 3.62
CA ASP A 573 21.62 -28.98 3.33
C ASP A 573 22.49 -30.20 3.18
N PHE A 574 23.82 -30.04 3.25
CA PHE A 574 24.78 -31.10 2.98
C PHE A 574 24.53 -32.37 3.81
N LEU A 575 24.28 -32.21 5.12
CA LEU A 575 23.99 -33.34 6.01
C LEU A 575 22.65 -34.02 5.71
N TRP A 576 21.66 -33.25 5.27
CA TRP A 576 20.37 -33.83 4.85
C TRP A 576 20.53 -34.60 3.55
N LEU A 577 21.21 -34.02 2.56
CA LEU A 577 21.46 -34.64 1.26
C LEU A 577 22.30 -35.92 1.38
N ILE A 578 23.29 -35.96 2.29
CA ILE A 578 24.12 -37.17 2.47
C ILE A 578 23.31 -38.30 3.10
N ASN A 579 22.40 -37.96 4.01
CA ASN A 579 21.48 -38.93 4.58
C ASN A 579 20.48 -39.43 3.53
N SER A 580 19.87 -38.53 2.75
CA SER A 580 18.97 -38.88 1.63
C SER A 580 19.64 -39.82 0.63
N TRP A 581 20.91 -39.55 0.31
CA TRP A 581 21.74 -40.41 -0.53
C TRP A 581 21.98 -41.80 0.08
N LYS A 582 22.33 -41.87 1.37
CA LYS A 582 22.55 -43.14 2.10
C LYS A 582 21.28 -43.99 2.17
N THR A 583 20.13 -43.36 2.38
CA THR A 583 18.84 -44.03 2.51
C THR A 583 18.22 -44.43 1.17
N ALA A 584 18.64 -43.83 0.06
CA ALA A 584 18.09 -44.13 -1.25
C ALA A 584 18.41 -45.57 -1.68
N ILE A 585 17.39 -46.35 -2.01
CA ILE A 585 17.54 -47.75 -2.44
C ILE A 585 17.86 -47.84 -3.93
N ILE A 586 17.22 -46.97 -4.73
CA ILE A 586 17.31 -46.96 -6.19
C ILE A 586 18.58 -46.20 -6.64
N THR A 587 19.39 -46.81 -7.51
CA THR A 587 20.65 -46.25 -8.01
C THR A 587 20.48 -44.88 -8.67
N GLN A 588 19.37 -44.66 -9.39
CA GLN A 588 19.08 -43.37 -10.04
C GLN A 588 18.80 -42.26 -9.02
N HIS A 589 18.08 -42.55 -7.93
CA HIS A 589 17.92 -41.60 -6.82
C HIS A 589 19.25 -41.26 -6.16
N LYS A 590 20.12 -42.26 -5.94
CA LYS A 590 21.48 -42.03 -5.45
C LYS A 590 22.25 -41.06 -6.36
N LYS A 591 22.13 -41.19 -7.68
CA LYS A 591 22.77 -40.24 -8.61
C LYS A 591 22.23 -38.81 -8.47
N VAL A 592 20.91 -38.63 -8.38
CA VAL A 592 20.29 -37.30 -8.19
C VAL A 592 20.81 -36.65 -6.91
N TRP A 593 20.75 -37.36 -5.78
CA TRP A 593 21.25 -36.86 -4.50
C TRP A 593 22.75 -36.56 -4.53
N PHE A 594 23.53 -37.40 -5.22
CA PHE A 594 24.96 -37.18 -5.40
C PHE A 594 25.26 -35.90 -6.19
N ASN A 595 24.53 -35.62 -7.26
CA ASN A 595 24.70 -34.40 -8.04
C ASN A 595 24.32 -33.14 -7.26
N PHE A 596 23.30 -33.21 -6.39
CA PHE A 596 23.02 -32.14 -5.43
C PHE A 596 24.15 -31.97 -4.41
N LEU A 597 24.66 -33.06 -3.83
CA LEU A 597 25.77 -33.07 -2.87
C LEU A 597 27.04 -32.42 -3.43
N LEU A 598 27.42 -32.77 -4.66
CA LEU A 598 28.59 -32.20 -5.31
C LEU A 598 28.49 -30.68 -5.45
N LYS A 599 27.27 -30.14 -5.61
CA LYS A 599 27.06 -28.71 -5.78
C LYS A 599 27.11 -27.92 -4.46
N VAL A 600 26.64 -28.51 -3.36
CA VAL A 600 26.62 -27.87 -2.03
C VAL A 600 27.87 -28.15 -1.18
N PHE A 601 28.77 -29.01 -1.66
CA PHE A 601 29.99 -29.34 -0.93
C PHE A 601 30.90 -28.12 -0.79
N ASN A 602 31.39 -27.87 0.43
CA ASN A 602 32.29 -26.77 0.73
C ASN A 602 33.51 -27.33 1.46
N LEU A 603 34.67 -27.26 0.81
CA LEU A 603 35.94 -27.75 1.34
C LEU A 603 36.37 -27.02 2.64
N GLN A 604 35.92 -25.79 2.84
CA GLN A 604 36.22 -25.02 4.05
C GLN A 604 35.33 -25.41 5.24
N ASN A 605 34.26 -26.16 4.99
CA ASN A 605 33.39 -26.67 6.05
C ASN A 605 33.91 -28.03 6.54
N ARG A 606 34.45 -28.04 7.76
CA ARG A 606 35.00 -29.24 8.41
C ARG A 606 34.02 -30.41 8.42
N ASP A 607 32.75 -30.15 8.75
CA ASP A 607 31.74 -31.21 8.87
C ASP A 607 31.47 -31.88 7.52
N HIS A 608 31.52 -31.10 6.42
CA HIS A 608 31.35 -31.66 5.08
C HIS A 608 32.50 -32.60 4.74
N VAL A 609 33.73 -32.14 4.97
CA VAL A 609 34.95 -32.92 4.69
C VAL A 609 34.99 -34.20 5.53
N GLU A 610 34.68 -34.10 6.82
CA GLU A 610 34.65 -35.25 7.73
C GLU A 610 33.62 -36.30 7.28
N GLN A 611 32.41 -35.88 6.90
CA GLN A 611 31.38 -36.80 6.42
C GLN A 611 31.74 -37.46 5.08
N ILE A 612 32.38 -36.75 4.14
CA ILE A 612 32.88 -37.35 2.90
C ILE A 612 33.96 -38.40 3.20
N LEU A 613 34.91 -38.08 4.09
CA LEU A 613 35.96 -39.02 4.49
C LEU A 613 35.38 -40.26 5.17
N LEU A 614 34.38 -40.09 6.05
CA LEU A 614 33.67 -41.22 6.67
C LEU A 614 32.99 -42.11 5.62
N CYS A 615 32.32 -41.53 4.61
CA CYS A 615 31.74 -42.30 3.52
C CYS A 615 32.79 -43.05 2.67
N ILE A 616 33.94 -42.45 2.40
CA ILE A 616 35.00 -43.07 1.61
C ILE A 616 35.72 -44.18 2.39
N ILE A 617 36.01 -43.95 3.67
CA ILE A 617 36.80 -44.86 4.51
C ILE A 617 35.95 -46.00 5.07
N ASN A 618 34.75 -45.70 5.59
CA ASN A 618 33.94 -46.69 6.32
C ASN A 618 32.96 -47.42 5.42
N ASP A 619 32.36 -46.73 4.45
CA ASP A 619 31.30 -47.31 3.61
C ASP A 619 31.85 -47.86 2.26
N ASN A 620 33.15 -47.64 1.97
CA ASN A 620 33.91 -48.12 0.79
C ASN A 620 33.18 -47.89 -0.54
N ILE A 621 32.69 -46.67 -0.75
CA ILE A 621 31.88 -46.26 -1.91
C ILE A 621 32.82 -45.73 -3.03
N PRO A 622 33.02 -46.46 -4.14
CA PRO A 622 33.95 -46.07 -5.20
C PRO A 622 33.58 -44.75 -5.88
N GLU A 623 32.29 -44.44 -6.01
CA GLU A 623 31.78 -43.24 -6.66
C GLU A 623 32.16 -41.95 -5.92
N PHE A 624 32.16 -41.98 -4.57
CA PHE A 624 32.63 -40.86 -3.76
C PHE A 624 34.14 -40.69 -3.87
N LYS A 625 34.87 -41.80 -3.84
CA LYS A 625 36.33 -41.76 -3.99
C LYS A 625 36.72 -41.19 -5.36
N GLU A 626 36.04 -41.58 -6.43
CA GLU A 626 36.29 -41.06 -7.77
C GLU A 626 35.96 -39.56 -7.87
N ALA A 627 34.77 -39.14 -7.43
CA ALA A 627 34.35 -37.73 -7.58
C ALA A 627 35.10 -36.76 -6.66
N PHE A 628 35.51 -37.21 -5.47
CA PHE A 628 36.29 -36.40 -4.51
C PHE A 628 37.79 -36.71 -4.55
N SER A 629 38.26 -37.56 -5.47
CA SER A 629 39.69 -37.86 -5.67
C SER A 629 40.53 -36.58 -5.78
N PHE A 630 39.99 -35.59 -6.47
CA PHE A 630 40.57 -34.25 -6.60
C PHE A 630 40.93 -33.59 -5.25
N TYR A 631 40.12 -33.83 -4.22
CA TYR A 631 40.28 -33.18 -2.91
C TYR A 631 41.06 -34.04 -1.90
N ILE A 632 41.19 -35.35 -2.15
CA ILE A 632 41.63 -36.33 -1.15
C ILE A 632 42.89 -37.06 -1.60
N ASP A 633 43.01 -37.38 -2.89
CA ASP A 633 44.18 -38.05 -3.43
C ASP A 633 45.31 -37.04 -3.67
N PRO A 634 46.58 -37.42 -3.42
CA PRO A 634 47.72 -36.56 -3.72
C PRO A 634 47.80 -36.27 -5.22
N ILE A 635 47.75 -34.99 -5.59
CA ILE A 635 47.95 -34.53 -6.96
C ILE A 635 49.42 -34.13 -7.14
N GLU A 636 50.13 -34.78 -8.06
CA GLU A 636 51.47 -34.34 -8.46
C GLU A 636 51.39 -32.96 -9.14
N LEU A 637 52.15 -31.98 -8.64
CA LEU A 637 52.06 -30.57 -9.02
C LEU A 637 52.33 -30.28 -10.51
N ASP A 638 53.07 -31.16 -11.18
CA ASP A 638 53.45 -31.04 -12.60
C ASP A 638 52.60 -31.94 -13.53
N SER A 639 51.63 -32.66 -12.99
CA SER A 639 50.77 -33.57 -13.76
C SER A 639 49.77 -32.82 -14.66
N GLU A 640 49.31 -33.48 -15.72
CA GLU A 640 48.19 -32.99 -16.53
C GLU A 640 46.91 -32.82 -15.69
N GLN A 641 46.75 -33.63 -14.64
CA GLN A 641 45.63 -33.51 -13.70
C GLN A 641 45.68 -32.19 -12.91
N ALA A 642 46.87 -31.74 -12.48
CA ALA A 642 47.07 -30.42 -11.86
C ALA A 642 46.84 -29.25 -12.84
N LYS A 643 47.09 -29.44 -14.14
CA LYS A 643 46.76 -28.43 -15.17
C LYS A 643 45.26 -28.37 -15.43
N SER A 644 44.59 -29.52 -15.56
CA SER A 644 43.13 -29.61 -15.69
C SER A 644 42.42 -29.04 -14.46
N ALA A 645 42.96 -29.28 -13.26
CA ALA A 645 42.52 -28.69 -11.98
C ALA A 645 42.47 -27.16 -12.03
N ARG A 646 43.60 -26.54 -12.40
CA ARG A 646 43.74 -25.09 -12.52
C ARG A 646 42.81 -24.54 -13.59
N ASN A 647 42.74 -25.18 -14.75
CA ASN A 647 41.84 -24.77 -15.83
C ASN A 647 40.37 -24.88 -15.45
N TYR A 648 39.96 -25.92 -14.73
CA TYR A 648 38.60 -26.07 -14.22
C TYR A 648 38.25 -25.00 -13.17
N TYR A 649 39.17 -24.73 -12.24
CA TYR A 649 39.05 -23.65 -11.26
C TYR A 649 38.91 -22.27 -11.92
N TYR A 650 39.79 -21.95 -12.88
CA TYR A 650 39.72 -20.67 -13.61
C TYR A 650 38.48 -20.58 -14.50
N ARG A 651 38.03 -21.67 -15.13
CA ARG A 651 36.81 -21.68 -15.96
C ARG A 651 35.54 -21.51 -15.14
N ASN A 652 35.46 -22.08 -13.93
CA ASN A 652 34.34 -21.85 -13.03
C ASN A 652 34.37 -20.42 -12.47
N LEU A 653 35.55 -19.89 -12.11
CA LEU A 653 35.71 -18.48 -11.75
C LEU A 653 35.28 -17.53 -12.88
N GLU A 654 35.61 -17.85 -14.14
CA GLU A 654 35.18 -17.08 -15.32
C GLU A 654 33.67 -17.20 -15.56
N LEU A 655 33.06 -18.38 -15.39
CA LEU A 655 31.62 -18.57 -15.54
C LEU A 655 30.83 -17.88 -14.41
N ASP A 656 31.33 -17.94 -13.18
CA ASP A 656 30.78 -17.23 -12.03
C ASP A 656 30.96 -15.71 -12.20
N ALA A 657 32.12 -15.25 -12.68
CA ALA A 657 32.38 -13.85 -13.00
C ALA A 657 31.51 -13.34 -14.16
N GLN A 658 31.33 -14.12 -15.23
CA GLN A 658 30.45 -13.80 -16.36
C GLN A 658 28.98 -13.81 -15.94
N TYR A 659 28.56 -14.72 -15.06
CA TYR A 659 27.22 -14.74 -14.50
C TYR A 659 26.97 -13.51 -13.62
N ILE A 660 27.94 -13.14 -12.77
CA ILE A 660 27.90 -11.92 -11.95
C ILE A 660 27.93 -10.66 -12.83
N GLU A 661 28.77 -10.60 -13.87
CA GLU A 661 28.83 -9.49 -14.83
C GLU A 661 27.53 -9.35 -15.63
N LYS A 662 26.95 -10.47 -16.08
CA LYS A 662 25.71 -10.49 -16.86
C LYS A 662 24.49 -10.14 -16.01
N ASN A 663 24.49 -10.50 -14.73
CA ASN A 663 23.49 -10.06 -13.76
C ASN A 663 23.72 -8.60 -13.33
N LYS A 664 24.97 -8.11 -13.28
CA LYS A 664 25.28 -6.68 -13.14
C LYS A 664 24.80 -5.85 -14.34
N THR A 665 24.83 -6.41 -15.56
CA THR A 665 24.28 -5.74 -16.76
C THR A 665 22.76 -5.86 -16.91
N GLN A 666 22.10 -6.76 -16.15
CA GLN A 666 20.64 -6.93 -16.13
C GLN A 666 19.94 -6.32 -14.91
N GLN A 667 20.68 -5.87 -13.90
CA GLN A 667 20.15 -4.90 -12.93
C GLN A 667 19.94 -3.59 -13.69
N ALA A 668 18.66 -3.25 -13.90
CA ALA A 668 18.25 -1.97 -14.46
C ALA A 668 19.04 -0.84 -13.78
N GLU A 669 19.43 0.19 -14.56
CA GLU A 669 19.99 1.43 -14.02
C GLU A 669 19.08 1.97 -12.91
N ILE A 670 19.37 1.64 -11.66
CA ILE A 670 18.66 2.17 -10.50
C ILE A 670 19.09 3.62 -10.42
N SER A 671 18.20 4.54 -10.79
CA SER A 671 18.49 5.96 -10.69
C SER A 671 18.49 6.40 -9.22
N LEU A 672 19.16 7.50 -8.90
CA LEU A 672 19.08 8.14 -7.58
C LEU A 672 17.61 8.36 -7.15
N LYS A 673 16.71 8.58 -8.12
CA LYS A 673 15.28 8.74 -7.90
C LYS A 673 14.62 7.46 -7.37
N ASP A 674 15.02 6.29 -7.87
CA ASP A 674 14.46 4.99 -7.43
C ASP A 674 14.92 4.63 -6.02
N ILE A 675 16.17 4.97 -5.67
CA ILE A 675 16.71 4.82 -4.31
C ILE A 675 15.91 5.69 -3.33
N ILE A 676 15.64 6.95 -3.69
CA ILE A 676 14.86 7.87 -2.86
C ILE A 676 13.41 7.36 -2.70
N ILE A 677 12.80 6.81 -3.74
CA ILE A 677 11.47 6.19 -3.67
C ILE A 677 11.46 5.00 -2.70
N ASN A 678 12.43 4.10 -2.80
CA ASN A 678 12.55 2.93 -1.92
C ASN A 678 12.80 3.32 -0.45
N ILE A 679 13.69 4.30 -0.21
CA ILE A 679 13.93 4.86 1.14
C ILE A 679 12.63 5.45 1.71
N THR A 680 11.86 6.16 0.89
CA THR A 680 10.61 6.79 1.34
C THR A 680 9.53 5.77 1.68
N GLN A 681 9.38 4.71 0.87
CA GLN A 681 8.43 3.62 1.14
C GLN A 681 8.81 2.84 2.41
N LEU A 682 10.08 2.49 2.57
CA LEU A 682 10.57 1.77 3.75
C LEU A 682 10.53 2.63 5.02
N LEU A 683 10.60 3.96 4.91
CA LEU A 683 10.40 4.87 6.03
C LEU A 683 8.98 4.85 6.58
N ASP A 684 7.97 4.74 5.70
CA ASP A 684 6.57 4.61 6.13
C ASP A 684 6.38 3.31 6.93
N GLU A 685 7.00 2.21 6.47
CA GLU A 685 6.93 0.90 7.14
C GLU A 685 7.74 0.83 8.45
N ALA A 686 8.94 1.43 8.49
CA ALA A 686 9.80 1.44 9.67
C ALA A 686 9.21 2.27 10.83
N LEU A 687 8.45 3.32 10.52
CA LEU A 687 7.76 4.15 11.51
C LEU A 687 6.49 3.48 12.07
N ASP A 688 5.88 2.55 11.33
CA ASP A 688 4.72 1.74 11.75
C ASP A 688 5.08 0.46 12.54
N LYS A 689 6.29 0.42 13.11
CA LYS A 689 6.86 -0.66 13.97
C LYS A 689 7.22 -1.96 13.24
N ASN A 690 7.39 -1.96 11.92
CA ASN A 690 8.04 -3.07 11.23
C ASN A 690 9.57 -2.95 11.41
N LEU A 691 10.14 -3.73 12.34
CA LEU A 691 11.58 -3.67 12.64
C LEU A 691 12.46 -4.17 11.48
N ASP A 692 11.93 -5.01 10.59
CA ASP A 692 12.65 -5.50 9.41
C ASP A 692 12.82 -4.43 8.32
N ALA A 693 11.96 -3.42 8.30
CA ALA A 693 12.10 -2.30 7.36
C ALA A 693 13.36 -1.46 7.62
N TRP A 694 13.91 -1.47 8.86
CA TRP A 694 15.10 -0.70 9.22
C TRP A 694 16.38 -1.18 8.54
N TRP A 695 16.62 -2.50 8.49
CA TRP A 695 17.85 -3.01 7.86
C TRP A 695 17.82 -2.83 6.33
N GLN A 696 16.64 -2.93 5.71
CA GLN A 696 16.45 -2.64 4.29
C GLN A 696 16.65 -1.16 3.98
N LEU A 697 16.16 -0.28 4.85
CA LEU A 697 16.40 1.15 4.75
C LEU A 697 17.90 1.49 4.85
N ASN A 698 18.62 0.86 5.78
CA ASN A 698 20.08 1.02 5.91
C ASN A 698 20.82 0.54 4.66
N TYR A 699 20.37 -0.58 4.08
CA TYR A 699 20.89 -1.12 2.82
C TYR A 699 20.81 -0.09 1.68
N TRP A 700 19.67 0.59 1.50
CA TRP A 700 19.50 1.59 0.43
C TRP A 700 20.30 2.88 0.66
N ILE A 701 20.47 3.33 1.90
CA ILE A 701 21.24 4.55 2.21
C ILE A 701 22.75 4.31 2.06
N SER A 702 23.20 3.06 2.21
CA SER A 702 24.62 2.69 2.16
C SER A 702 25.22 2.63 0.75
N TYR A 703 24.49 3.03 -0.28
CA TYR A 703 25.00 3.05 -1.66
C TYR A 703 25.92 4.25 -1.93
N LYS A 704 26.92 4.03 -2.80
CA LYS A 704 27.72 5.09 -3.44
C LYS A 704 27.46 5.12 -4.94
N ILE A 705 27.29 6.32 -5.50
CA ILE A 705 27.23 6.56 -6.95
C ILE A 705 28.61 7.05 -7.40
N ASP A 706 29.27 6.30 -8.29
CA ASP A 706 30.55 6.73 -8.90
C ASP A 706 30.61 6.25 -10.35
N ASN A 707 30.63 7.18 -11.32
CA ASN A 707 30.71 6.91 -12.78
C ASN A 707 29.90 5.69 -13.23
N GLU A 708 28.57 5.74 -13.05
CA GLU A 708 27.61 4.70 -13.45
C GLU A 708 27.81 3.32 -12.80
N ASN A 709 28.66 3.22 -11.77
CA ASN A 709 28.84 2.00 -10.99
C ASN A 709 28.34 2.18 -9.55
N PHE A 710 27.63 1.16 -9.06
CA PHE A 710 27.03 1.11 -7.72
C PHE A 710 27.84 0.20 -6.80
N TYR A 711 28.26 0.69 -5.64
CA TYR A 711 28.93 -0.11 -4.62
C TYR A 711 28.30 0.15 -3.25
N LEU A 712 28.06 -0.92 -2.49
CA LEU A 712 27.58 -0.86 -1.10
C LEU A 712 28.76 -0.53 -0.17
N LEU A 713 28.64 0.55 0.61
CA LEU A 713 29.64 0.97 1.60
C LEU A 713 29.38 0.27 2.94
N GLU A 714 29.62 -1.03 3.03
CA GLU A 714 29.39 -1.83 4.26
C GLU A 714 30.25 -1.40 5.46
N ALA A 715 31.27 -0.56 5.26
CA ALA A 715 32.25 -0.19 6.29
C ALA A 715 32.05 1.22 6.90
N GLU A 716 31.13 2.05 6.39
CA GLU A 716 30.88 3.38 6.94
C GLU A 716 29.76 3.34 7.99
N VAL A 717 30.13 3.63 9.24
CA VAL A 717 29.25 3.52 10.41
C VAL A 717 28.49 4.82 10.70
N ASP A 718 28.94 5.91 10.10
CA ASP A 718 28.36 7.23 10.26
C ASP A 718 27.34 7.52 9.15
N LEU A 719 26.05 7.49 9.49
CA LEU A 719 24.95 7.77 8.56
C LEU A 719 25.14 9.12 7.83
N GLU A 720 25.74 10.12 8.49
CA GLU A 720 25.94 11.44 7.89
C GLU A 720 27.03 11.45 6.80
N LYS A 721 27.92 10.45 6.79
CA LYS A 721 29.00 10.32 5.80
C LYS A 721 28.61 9.50 4.58
N LEU A 722 27.41 8.89 4.58
CA LEU A 722 26.94 8.11 3.45
C LEU A 722 26.61 9.00 2.24
N PRO A 723 27.00 8.63 1.01
CA PRO A 723 26.77 9.45 -0.18
C PRO A 723 25.29 9.74 -0.43
N ILE A 724 24.41 8.74 -0.29
CA ILE A 724 22.96 8.95 -0.45
C ILE A 724 22.41 9.88 0.63
N TRP A 725 22.93 9.80 1.87
CA TRP A 725 22.50 10.72 2.93
C TRP A 725 22.66 12.19 2.51
N GLN A 726 23.77 12.52 1.84
CA GLN A 726 24.04 13.87 1.34
C GLN A 726 23.08 14.33 0.22
N GLU A 727 22.42 13.40 -0.48
CA GLU A 727 21.43 13.67 -1.52
C GLU A 727 19.99 13.76 -0.99
N LEU A 728 19.71 13.27 0.22
CA LEU A 728 18.37 13.31 0.82
C LEU A 728 18.01 14.71 1.33
N ASP A 729 16.73 15.08 1.23
CA ASP A 729 16.23 16.32 1.81
C ASP A 729 16.14 16.25 3.35
N PHE A 730 16.00 17.42 3.98
CA PHE A 730 15.94 17.54 5.44
C PHE A 730 14.78 16.75 6.06
N ILE A 731 13.64 16.64 5.37
CA ILE A 731 12.44 15.96 5.86
C ILE A 731 12.72 14.46 5.93
N ILE A 732 13.28 13.88 4.87
CA ILE A 732 13.62 12.45 4.80
C ILE A 732 14.71 12.11 5.82
N ARG A 733 15.77 12.93 5.93
CA ARG A 733 16.82 12.73 6.96
C ARG A 733 16.26 12.74 8.37
N SER A 734 15.37 13.68 8.70
CA SER A 734 14.74 13.75 10.02
C SER A 734 13.91 12.49 10.32
N ARG A 735 13.20 11.97 9.32
CA ARG A 735 12.40 10.75 9.44
C ARG A 735 13.26 9.49 9.60
N ILE A 736 14.42 9.42 8.93
CA ILE A 736 15.40 8.33 9.13
C ILE A 736 15.94 8.33 10.57
N ILE A 737 16.23 9.50 11.14
CA ILE A 737 16.68 9.61 12.53
C ILE A 737 15.58 9.15 13.49
N GLU A 738 14.32 9.44 13.20
CA GLU A 738 13.19 8.99 14.01
C GLU A 738 12.98 7.47 13.93
N ALA A 739 13.08 6.90 12.73
CA ALA A 739 13.06 5.44 12.52
C ALA A 739 14.23 4.75 13.23
N ALA A 740 15.43 5.34 13.21
CA ALA A 740 16.61 4.85 13.93
C ALA A 740 16.37 4.79 15.44
N LYS A 741 15.80 5.87 15.99
CA LYS A 741 15.47 5.96 17.42
C LYS A 741 14.43 4.92 17.81
N ASN A 742 13.40 4.73 17.00
CA ASN A 742 12.37 3.70 17.23
C ASN A 742 12.95 2.29 17.15
N TYR A 743 13.85 2.01 16.19
CA TYR A 743 14.52 0.73 16.08
C TYR A 743 15.38 0.43 17.30
N VAL A 744 16.25 1.36 17.70
CA VAL A 744 17.11 1.23 18.89
C VAL A 744 16.26 1.06 20.15
N TYR A 745 15.22 1.87 20.33
CA TYR A 745 14.36 1.81 21.51
C TYR A 745 13.60 0.47 21.63
N ASN A 746 13.20 -0.12 20.50
CA ASN A 746 12.45 -1.38 20.47
C ASN A 746 13.34 -2.64 20.45
N GLN A 747 14.63 -2.53 20.08
CA GLN A 747 15.59 -3.66 20.11
C GLN A 747 16.46 -3.74 21.37
N ILE A 748 16.44 -2.73 22.25
CA ILE A 748 17.19 -2.74 23.52
C ILE A 748 16.77 -3.89 24.48
N SER A 749 15.71 -4.63 24.20
CA SER A 749 15.35 -5.84 24.96
C SER A 749 16.17 -7.10 24.64
N ASP A 750 17.02 -7.10 23.59
CA ASP A 750 17.68 -8.33 23.11
C ASP A 750 19.17 -8.16 22.77
N VAL A 751 19.86 -7.26 23.48
CA VAL A 751 21.29 -6.95 23.28
C VAL A 751 22.20 -8.18 23.47
N GLU A 752 21.78 -9.19 24.23
CA GLU A 752 22.54 -10.43 24.44
C GLU A 752 22.55 -11.37 23.22
N ALA A 753 21.57 -11.28 22.31
CA ALA A 753 21.53 -12.12 21.11
C ALA A 753 22.46 -11.61 19.99
N TRP A 754 22.84 -10.33 20.03
CA TRP A 754 23.56 -9.63 18.96
C TRP A 754 25.08 -9.67 19.14
N MET A 755 25.57 -9.66 20.37
CA MET A 755 26.99 -9.86 20.66
C MET A 755 27.30 -11.35 20.66
N GLY A 756 27.63 -11.88 19.49
CA GLY A 756 28.25 -13.19 19.34
C GLY A 756 29.29 -13.42 20.43
N LYS A 757 29.17 -14.56 21.13
CA LYS A 757 30.03 -15.03 22.23
C LYS A 757 31.41 -14.38 22.19
N ALA A 758 31.63 -13.41 23.09
CA ALA A 758 32.95 -12.88 23.35
C ALA A 758 33.92 -14.05 23.53
N TYR A 759 34.97 -14.05 22.71
CA TYR A 759 36.16 -14.84 22.95
C TYR A 759 36.63 -14.55 24.39
N ARG A 760 36.39 -15.52 25.29
CA ARG A 760 37.20 -15.66 26.50
C ARG A 760 38.47 -16.38 26.08
N SER A 761 39.61 -15.70 26.12
CA SER A 761 40.86 -16.23 26.72
C SER A 761 41.92 -15.13 26.77
N ASP A 762 42.36 -14.90 28.02
CA ASP A 762 43.65 -14.38 28.50
C ASP A 762 44.09 -12.93 28.18
#